data_AF-A0A2T8IPG8-F1
#
_entry.id   AF-A0A2T8IPG8-F1
#
_cell.length_a   1.000
_cell.length_b   1.000
_cell.length_c   1.000
_cell.angle_alpha   90.00
_cell.angle_beta   90.00
_cell.angle_gamma   90.00
#
_symmetry.space_group_name_H-M   'P 1'
#
loop_
_entity.id
_entity.type
_entity.pdbx_description
1 polymer ?
#
loop_
_entity_poly.entity_id
_entity_poly.type
_entity_poly.pdbx_seq_one_letter_code
_entity_poly.pdbx_strand_id
1 'polypeptide(L)'
;MGSGSLPTRPSPSAFSRPLPIPGRARPTRLRSLTTGKLRAFSIKPSHSGLSEVSVQSLPDTEVTGAAYSFTGATTSLTNKILTSSKKITLVRHGLSSWNAESRVQGSSNLSVLTETGAKQAEKCRDALANMKFDVCFSSPISRAKSTAEIIWQGKEEPLVFLDSLKEAHLFFLEGMTNADAKEQYPELYTKWREDPAHFHVNGIYPIRELWGTARQAWEQILLTPGENLLVVTHKSILRALICTALGLPPERFRAIDVNNGGMCVFTVNRQGEAMLQALNMTAHMIPLPQWVLEEMDKVPDLSYTNRYQQRNKEYISLGCDSLPVLKGRSPMQAYSDFMRSFRNTFEDYLGAIVTEVQVGMGPGGELRYPSCPTEKLSQPGSSSELGEFQCYDKFMQASLSAHAQILGIQKWGSGGSIGRDGSQQNLEESSFFRADGGYWDTPYGRFFLEWYSGMLVLHGERLCMIADTIFSGTGVTISGKVAGIHWHYYTCAHPSELTAGYYNTLLRDGYLPIAQMFAKYKAALCCGCFDLRDTEKTNPESSPEGTLRQLVGAAKMCNLPLNGENSVTRLDDASLNQVIRSSRLYSGRSSGTSFSFNYVRMNKSLFEFHNWSRFTKFVRQMSDARTFLARLDVRRGQQYLSSMSVVWVVSRACAYT
;
A
#
# COMPACT_ATOMS: atom_id res chain seq x y z
N MET A 1 -35.83 43.37 -45.44
CA MET A 1 -36.05 43.19 -46.90
C MET A 1 -34.85 42.39 -47.42
N GLY A 2 -34.94 41.27 -48.13
CA GLY A 2 -36.03 40.29 -48.32
C GLY A 2 -35.36 38.89 -48.46
N SER A 3 -35.88 37.82 -47.86
CA SER A 3 -36.98 36.95 -48.37
C SER A 3 -36.49 35.84 -49.33
N GLY A 4 -36.56 34.57 -48.87
CA GLY A 4 -36.16 33.37 -49.63
C GLY A 4 -35.89 32.17 -48.69
N SER A 5 -36.88 31.67 -47.95
CA SER A 5 -37.85 30.63 -48.36
C SER A 5 -37.31 29.18 -48.24
N LEU A 6 -37.76 28.48 -47.19
CA LEU A 6 -37.57 27.04 -46.95
C LEU A 6 -38.41 26.17 -47.92
N PRO A 7 -38.08 24.88 -48.03
CA PRO A 7 -39.10 23.84 -47.95
C PRO A 7 -38.89 22.87 -46.76
N THR A 8 -39.97 22.18 -46.37
CA THR A 8 -40.05 21.36 -45.14
C THR A 8 -40.02 19.84 -45.41
N ARG A 9 -39.90 19.05 -44.33
CA ARG A 9 -39.99 17.56 -44.31
C ARG A 9 -41.28 17.01 -44.95
N PRO A 10 -41.25 15.73 -45.35
CA PRO A 10 -42.38 14.82 -45.17
C PRO A 10 -42.09 13.64 -44.20
N SER A 11 -43.08 13.32 -43.36
CA SER A 11 -43.27 12.08 -42.58
C SER A 11 -44.71 12.13 -42.06
N PRO A 12 -45.59 11.11 -42.23
CA PRO A 12 -45.46 9.74 -41.69
C PRO A 12 -45.83 8.68 -42.79
N SER A 13 -46.46 7.50 -42.63
CA SER A 13 -47.08 6.77 -41.48
C SER A 13 -47.25 5.25 -41.70
N ALA A 14 -46.87 4.48 -40.67
CA ALA A 14 -47.62 3.39 -39.99
C ALA A 14 -48.19 2.13 -40.71
N PHE A 15 -48.04 0.99 -40.01
CA PHE A 15 -48.77 -0.30 -40.08
C PHE A 15 -48.88 -1.13 -41.37
N SER A 16 -48.25 -2.33 -41.37
CA SER A 16 -48.95 -3.63 -41.53
C SER A 16 -48.03 -4.87 -41.35
N ARG A 17 -48.67 -6.02 -41.08
CA ARG A 17 -48.24 -7.44 -41.07
C ARG A 17 -49.38 -8.23 -41.77
N PRO A 18 -49.26 -9.50 -42.28
CA PRO A 18 -48.53 -10.64 -41.65
C PRO A 18 -47.98 -11.81 -42.55
N LEU A 19 -47.12 -12.68 -41.97
CA LEU A 19 -46.97 -14.16 -42.20
C LEU A 19 -46.57 -14.71 -43.62
N PRO A 20 -46.26 -16.03 -43.82
CA PRO A 20 -45.86 -17.12 -42.89
C PRO A 20 -44.57 -17.94 -43.23
N ILE A 21 -44.24 -18.87 -42.32
CA ILE A 21 -43.23 -19.97 -42.23
C ILE A 21 -43.13 -20.91 -43.47
N PRO A 22 -42.00 -21.65 -43.71
CA PRO A 22 -41.50 -22.79 -42.89
C PRO A 22 -39.97 -22.72 -42.57
N GLY A 23 -39.34 -23.58 -41.76
CA GLY A 23 -39.78 -24.69 -40.90
C GLY A 23 -38.62 -25.69 -40.63
N ARG A 24 -38.20 -25.91 -39.37
CA ARG A 24 -37.16 -26.90 -39.02
C ARG A 24 -37.42 -27.56 -37.65
N ALA A 25 -36.96 -28.80 -37.47
CA ALA A 25 -37.50 -29.73 -36.47
C ALA A 25 -36.84 -29.69 -35.08
N ARG A 26 -37.56 -30.23 -34.08
CA ARG A 26 -37.08 -30.51 -32.71
C ARG A 26 -36.10 -31.70 -32.69
N PRO A 27 -35.09 -31.71 -31.80
CA PRO A 27 -34.53 -32.96 -31.26
C PRO A 27 -35.39 -33.48 -30.07
N THR A 28 -35.44 -34.80 -29.91
CA THR A 28 -36.24 -35.51 -28.89
C THR A 28 -35.44 -35.90 -27.64
N ARG A 29 -36.12 -36.13 -26.51
CA ARG A 29 -35.53 -36.79 -25.32
C ARG A 29 -35.22 -38.26 -25.61
N LEU A 30 -34.10 -38.76 -25.04
CA LEU A 30 -33.76 -40.15 -24.62
C LEU A 30 -32.22 -40.24 -24.48
N ARG A 31 -31.57 -40.95 -23.54
CA ARG A 31 -31.95 -41.80 -22.40
C ARG A 31 -31.13 -41.42 -21.16
N SER A 32 -31.58 -41.78 -19.96
CA SER A 32 -30.69 -41.97 -18.80
C SER A 32 -29.92 -43.29 -18.94
N LEU A 33 -28.68 -43.33 -18.45
CA LEU A 33 -27.91 -44.56 -18.27
C LEU A 33 -27.80 -44.90 -16.77
N THR A 34 -28.01 -46.18 -16.46
CA THR A 34 -28.06 -46.72 -15.09
C THR A 34 -26.75 -47.35 -14.69
N THR A 35 -26.27 -47.08 -13.46
CA THR A 35 -25.13 -47.78 -12.87
C THR A 35 -25.32 -48.06 -11.38
N GLY A 36 -25.08 -49.30 -10.96
CA GLY A 36 -24.63 -49.64 -9.61
C GLY A 36 -25.64 -49.57 -8.47
N LYS A 37 -25.99 -50.74 -7.92
CA LYS A 37 -26.60 -50.88 -6.58
C LYS A 37 -25.63 -51.71 -5.72
N LEU A 38 -25.73 -51.59 -4.39
CA LEU A 38 -24.94 -52.30 -3.36
C LEU A 38 -23.49 -51.75 -3.19
N ARG A 39 -22.90 -51.72 -1.99
CA ARG A 39 -23.35 -52.20 -0.67
C ARG A 39 -22.83 -51.26 0.43
N ALA A 40 -23.66 -50.96 1.44
CA ALA A 40 -23.20 -50.23 2.62
C ALA A 40 -22.51 -51.18 3.61
N PHE A 41 -21.38 -50.75 4.17
CA PHE A 41 -20.77 -51.36 5.36
C PHE A 41 -21.02 -50.46 6.56
N SER A 42 -21.63 -51.00 7.60
CA SER A 42 -21.79 -50.32 8.90
C SER A 42 -20.73 -50.83 9.86
N ILE A 43 -19.94 -49.92 10.41
CA ILE A 43 -18.99 -50.21 11.49
C ILE A 43 -19.49 -49.44 12.72
N LYS A 44 -19.95 -50.18 13.74
CA LYS A 44 -20.28 -49.61 15.05
C LYS A 44 -18.99 -49.41 15.85
N PRO A 45 -18.72 -48.22 16.44
CA PRO A 45 -17.88 -48.13 17.62
C PRO A 45 -18.65 -48.65 18.84
N SER A 46 -17.97 -49.34 19.75
CA SER A 46 -18.51 -49.79 21.04
C SER A 46 -18.38 -48.70 22.11
N HIS A 47 -19.29 -48.72 23.10
CA HIS A 47 -19.24 -47.79 24.23
C HIS A 47 -17.97 -47.97 25.09
N SER A 48 -17.43 -46.87 25.58
CA SER A 48 -17.21 -46.67 27.03
C SER A 48 -17.18 -45.16 27.32
N GLY A 49 -17.60 -44.77 28.52
CA GLY A 49 -18.09 -43.40 28.76
C GLY A 49 -17.01 -42.36 29.05
N LEU A 50 -17.43 -41.09 28.96
CA LEU A 50 -17.03 -40.00 29.86
C LEU A 50 -18.20 -39.01 29.94
N SER A 51 -18.21 -38.18 30.99
CA SER A 51 -19.36 -37.38 31.44
C SER A 51 -19.74 -36.24 30.49
N GLU A 52 -21.04 -35.95 30.40
CA GLU A 52 -21.54 -34.71 29.79
C GLU A 52 -20.96 -33.48 30.49
N VAL A 53 -20.38 -32.57 29.71
CA VAL A 53 -20.08 -31.20 30.13
C VAL A 53 -20.88 -30.28 29.22
N SER A 54 -21.75 -29.48 29.81
CA SER A 54 -22.59 -28.54 29.06
C SER A 54 -21.72 -27.46 28.41
N VAL A 55 -21.66 -27.46 27.07
CA VAL A 55 -21.07 -26.38 26.28
C VAL A 55 -22.18 -25.39 25.95
N GLN A 56 -22.20 -24.24 26.64
CA GLN A 56 -23.02 -23.12 26.20
C GLN A 56 -22.43 -22.53 24.92
N SER A 57 -23.24 -22.46 23.87
CA SER A 57 -22.86 -21.89 22.57
C SER A 57 -22.61 -20.39 22.68
N LEU A 58 -21.40 -19.95 22.31
CA LEU A 58 -21.13 -18.55 22.01
C LEU A 58 -21.75 -18.18 20.65
N PRO A 59 -22.12 -16.90 20.41
CA PRO A 59 -22.73 -16.50 19.14
C PRO A 59 -21.75 -16.58 17.97
N ASP A 60 -22.21 -17.10 16.84
CA ASP A 60 -21.42 -17.20 15.61
C ASP A 60 -21.13 -15.83 15.00
N THR A 61 -19.84 -15.52 14.83
CA THR A 61 -19.36 -14.45 13.95
C THR A 61 -18.50 -15.08 12.87
N GLU A 62 -19.14 -15.51 11.79
CA GLU A 62 -18.46 -16.19 10.68
C GLU A 62 -17.50 -15.24 9.94
N VAL A 63 -16.19 -15.45 10.12
CA VAL A 63 -15.14 -14.80 9.32
C VAL A 63 -14.25 -15.89 8.73
N THR A 64 -14.16 -15.96 7.41
CA THR A 64 -13.47 -17.05 6.71
C THR A 64 -11.99 -16.75 6.44
N GLY A 65 -11.17 -17.79 6.42
CA GLY A 65 -9.77 -17.75 5.92
C GLY A 65 -8.67 -17.43 6.93
N ALA A 66 -8.99 -17.03 8.17
CA ALA A 66 -8.01 -16.84 9.23
C ALA A 66 -7.92 -18.04 10.19
N ALA A 67 -6.76 -18.23 10.83
CA ALA A 67 -6.38 -19.44 11.58
C ALA A 67 -7.24 -19.81 12.80
N TYR A 68 -8.15 -18.94 13.26
CA TYR A 68 -8.90 -19.05 14.52
C TYR A 68 -9.60 -20.42 14.77
N SER A 69 -9.92 -21.18 13.72
CA SER A 69 -10.58 -22.50 13.78
C SER A 69 -9.67 -23.69 13.48
N PHE A 70 -8.38 -23.48 13.20
CA PHE A 70 -7.40 -24.52 12.90
C PHE A 70 -6.31 -24.58 13.98
N THR A 71 -6.26 -25.66 14.76
CA THR A 71 -5.34 -25.89 15.90
C THR A 71 -3.84 -26.08 15.52
N GLY A 72 -3.42 -25.58 14.36
CA GLY A 72 -2.04 -25.69 13.86
C GLY A 72 -1.76 -24.94 12.56
N ALA A 73 -2.57 -23.93 12.18
CA ALA A 73 -2.28 -23.09 11.01
C ALA A 73 -1.22 -22.00 11.33
N THR A 74 -1.13 -21.59 12.58
CA THR A 74 -0.04 -20.76 13.14
C THR A 74 0.41 -21.35 14.48
N THR A 75 1.51 -20.82 15.05
CA THR A 75 1.99 -21.25 16.38
C THR A 75 1.63 -20.20 17.41
N SER A 76 1.01 -20.63 18.53
CA SER A 76 0.75 -19.74 19.66
C SER A 76 2.06 -19.23 20.27
N LEU A 77 2.16 -17.91 20.48
CA LEU A 77 3.29 -17.28 21.14
C LEU A 77 3.38 -17.57 22.65
N THR A 78 2.27 -17.96 23.27
CA THR A 78 2.14 -18.15 24.72
C THR A 78 1.70 -19.56 25.12
N ASN A 79 1.07 -20.31 24.21
CA ASN A 79 0.33 -21.54 24.48
C ASN A 79 -0.77 -21.36 25.57
N LYS A 80 -1.25 -20.14 25.75
CA LYS A 80 -2.26 -19.73 26.74
C LYS A 80 -3.36 -18.93 26.07
N ILE A 81 -4.61 -19.21 26.43
CA ILE A 81 -5.76 -18.44 25.95
C ILE A 81 -5.68 -17.02 26.55
N LEU A 82 -5.70 -16.02 25.68
CA LEU A 82 -5.75 -14.60 26.04
C LEU A 82 -7.19 -14.15 26.25
N THR A 83 -7.40 -13.20 27.17
CA THR A 83 -8.73 -12.65 27.50
C THR A 83 -9.39 -11.94 26.31
N SER A 84 -8.58 -11.30 25.47
CA SER A 84 -8.99 -10.62 24.24
C SER A 84 -7.95 -10.80 23.13
N SER A 85 -8.35 -10.54 21.89
CA SER A 85 -7.43 -10.31 20.77
C SER A 85 -6.69 -8.99 20.95
N LYS A 86 -5.44 -8.91 20.49
CA LYS A 86 -4.56 -7.76 20.73
C LYS A 86 -3.94 -7.24 19.44
N LYS A 87 -3.83 -5.92 19.33
CA LYS A 87 -3.11 -5.22 18.27
C LYS A 87 -1.79 -4.70 18.85
N ILE A 88 -0.68 -5.12 18.26
CA ILE A 88 0.66 -4.85 18.78
C ILE A 88 1.43 -4.01 17.77
N THR A 89 1.79 -2.78 18.14
CA THR A 89 2.63 -1.89 17.33
C THR A 89 4.06 -1.93 17.87
N LEU A 90 4.99 -2.51 17.10
CA LEU A 90 6.41 -2.57 17.41
C LEU A 90 7.13 -1.40 16.73
N VAL A 91 7.91 -0.63 17.46
CA VAL A 91 8.68 0.53 16.96
C VAL A 91 10.16 0.32 17.28
N ARG A 92 11.03 0.47 16.27
CA ARG A 92 12.47 0.49 16.50
C ARG A 92 12.91 1.87 17.01
N HIS A 93 13.81 1.93 17.98
CA HIS A 93 14.35 3.19 18.51
C HIS A 93 14.88 4.14 17.40
N GLY A 94 14.82 5.45 17.65
CA GLY A 94 15.37 6.48 16.75
C GLY A 94 16.90 6.37 16.60
N LEU A 95 17.48 7.10 15.65
CA LEU A 95 18.91 7.05 15.33
C LEU A 95 19.79 7.33 16.57
N SER A 96 20.65 6.38 16.95
CA SER A 96 21.60 6.54 18.07
C SER A 96 23.02 6.91 17.59
N SER A 97 23.87 7.40 18.51
CA SER A 97 25.27 7.78 18.22
C SER A 97 26.02 6.68 17.48
N TRP A 98 26.00 5.47 18.06
CA TRP A 98 26.58 4.27 17.46
C TRP A 98 25.92 3.82 16.13
N ASN A 99 24.72 4.31 15.77
CA ASN A 99 24.18 4.10 14.42
C ASN A 99 24.82 5.08 13.42
N ALA A 100 25.03 6.34 13.79
CA ALA A 100 25.72 7.32 12.94
C ALA A 100 27.20 6.95 12.76
N GLU A 101 27.88 6.57 13.84
CA GLU A 101 29.28 6.11 13.86
C GLU A 101 29.48 4.71 13.23
N SER A 102 28.42 4.04 12.77
CA SER A 102 28.48 2.67 12.23
C SER A 102 29.20 1.67 13.15
N ARG A 103 28.93 1.76 14.46
CA ARG A 103 29.40 0.81 15.48
C ARG A 103 28.48 -0.41 15.60
N VAL A 104 29.03 -1.51 16.09
CA VAL A 104 28.26 -2.71 16.45
C VAL A 104 27.43 -2.40 17.70
N GLN A 105 26.11 -2.53 17.58
CA GLN A 105 25.13 -2.29 18.63
C GLN A 105 24.91 -3.56 19.47
N GLY A 106 24.64 -3.37 20.75
CA GLY A 106 24.21 -4.45 21.64
C GLY A 106 23.54 -3.88 22.91
N SER A 107 23.75 -4.55 24.03
CA SER A 107 23.15 -4.26 25.33
C SER A 107 23.59 -2.92 25.97
N SER A 108 24.71 -2.32 25.55
CA SER A 108 25.31 -1.14 26.17
C SER A 108 24.43 0.13 26.12
N ASN A 109 24.46 0.88 27.23
CA ASN A 109 23.80 2.18 27.40
C ASN A 109 24.58 3.37 26.80
N LEU A 110 25.85 3.19 26.41
CA LEU A 110 26.69 4.25 25.81
C LEU A 110 26.18 4.70 24.43
N SER A 111 25.43 3.83 23.74
CA SER A 111 24.69 4.15 22.52
C SER A 111 23.42 4.91 22.87
N VAL A 112 23.50 6.24 22.88
CA VAL A 112 22.42 7.19 23.22
C VAL A 112 21.71 7.73 21.97
N LEU A 113 20.49 8.26 22.14
CA LEU A 113 19.70 8.85 21.06
C LEU A 113 20.36 10.14 20.53
N THR A 114 20.40 10.32 19.21
CA THR A 114 20.85 11.59 18.57
C THR A 114 19.69 12.59 18.45
N GLU A 115 19.97 13.85 18.14
CA GLU A 115 18.94 14.84 17.80
C GLU A 115 18.05 14.36 16.63
N THR A 116 18.63 13.78 15.59
CA THR A 116 17.90 13.12 14.49
C THR A 116 17.04 11.96 15.00
N GLY A 117 17.51 11.23 16.01
CA GLY A 117 16.76 10.16 16.66
C GLY A 117 15.60 10.66 17.53
N ALA A 118 15.76 11.79 18.21
CA ALA A 118 14.68 12.47 18.92
C ALA A 118 13.59 12.94 17.94
N LYS A 119 13.99 13.58 16.83
CA LYS A 119 13.08 13.99 15.74
C LYS A 119 12.39 12.81 15.04
N GLN A 120 13.01 11.62 15.03
CA GLN A 120 12.35 10.38 14.62
C GLN A 120 11.33 9.88 15.65
N ALA A 121 11.62 10.02 16.95
CA ALA A 121 10.69 9.67 18.03
C ALA A 121 9.47 10.63 18.07
N GLU A 122 9.67 11.93 17.84
CA GLU A 122 8.61 12.92 17.67
C GLU A 122 7.70 12.57 16.48
N LYS A 123 8.28 12.26 15.31
CA LYS A 123 7.51 11.78 14.14
C LYS A 123 6.74 10.49 14.43
N CYS A 124 7.30 9.58 15.26
CA CYS A 124 6.56 8.40 15.71
C CYS A 124 5.40 8.75 16.65
N ARG A 125 5.58 9.69 17.60
CA ARG A 125 4.50 10.20 18.46
C ARG A 125 3.35 10.73 17.61
N ASP A 126 3.67 11.60 16.65
CA ASP A 126 2.68 12.36 15.88
C ASP A 126 1.90 11.45 14.91
N ALA A 127 2.56 10.44 14.32
CA ALA A 127 1.90 9.39 13.53
C ALA A 127 0.98 8.50 14.38
N LEU A 128 1.35 8.24 15.65
CA LEU A 128 0.57 7.42 16.58
C LEU A 128 -0.48 8.21 17.39
N ALA A 129 -0.56 9.54 17.24
CA ALA A 129 -1.40 10.40 18.08
C ALA A 129 -2.91 10.05 18.00
N ASN A 130 -3.39 9.64 16.82
CA ASN A 130 -4.78 9.22 16.61
C ASN A 130 -5.07 7.76 17.01
N MET A 131 -4.08 7.04 17.56
CA MET A 131 -4.24 5.66 18.02
C MET A 131 -4.31 5.61 19.55
N LYS A 132 -5.37 5.00 20.09
CA LYS A 132 -5.40 4.63 21.51
C LYS A 132 -4.46 3.44 21.74
N PHE A 133 -3.69 3.51 22.82
CA PHE A 133 -2.85 2.41 23.31
C PHE A 133 -3.07 2.28 24.82
N ASP A 134 -3.35 1.07 25.29
CA ASP A 134 -3.67 0.81 26.69
C ASP A 134 -2.40 0.64 27.56
N VAL A 135 -1.27 0.28 26.94
CA VAL A 135 0.07 0.18 27.57
C VAL A 135 1.16 0.47 26.53
N CYS A 136 2.25 1.12 26.93
CA CYS A 136 3.53 1.08 26.21
C CYS A 136 4.56 0.24 26.96
N PHE A 137 5.21 -0.68 26.25
CA PHE A 137 6.39 -1.39 26.71
C PHE A 137 7.64 -0.81 26.07
N SER A 138 8.73 -0.70 26.81
CA SER A 138 10.03 -0.28 26.26
C SER A 138 11.16 -1.15 26.77
N SER A 139 12.20 -1.30 25.96
CA SER A 139 13.52 -1.66 26.46
C SER A 139 14.02 -0.58 27.45
N PRO A 140 14.65 -0.94 28.58
CA PRO A 140 15.25 0.02 29.50
C PRO A 140 16.55 0.66 29.00
N ILE A 141 17.14 0.13 27.91
CA ILE A 141 18.41 0.65 27.36
C ILE A 141 18.20 2.06 26.77
N SER A 142 19.07 2.99 27.17
CA SER A 142 19.00 4.45 26.95
C SER A 142 18.30 4.89 25.66
N ARG A 143 18.85 4.60 24.47
CA ARG A 143 18.29 4.99 23.16
C ARG A 143 16.83 4.57 22.92
N ALA A 144 16.42 3.40 23.40
CA ALA A 144 15.05 2.91 23.25
C ALA A 144 14.14 3.50 24.32
N LYS A 145 14.61 3.54 25.58
CA LYS A 145 13.94 4.23 26.68
C LYS A 145 13.59 5.68 26.31
N SER A 146 14.55 6.48 25.86
CA SER A 146 14.30 7.87 25.46
C SER A 146 13.48 8.01 24.17
N THR A 147 13.49 7.00 23.28
CA THR A 147 12.51 6.97 22.17
C THR A 147 11.09 6.77 22.70
N ALA A 148 10.89 5.89 23.68
CA ALA A 148 9.59 5.64 24.28
C ALA A 148 9.09 6.83 25.10
N GLU A 149 9.96 7.46 25.91
CA GLU A 149 9.63 8.64 26.71
C GLU A 149 9.15 9.82 25.83
N ILE A 150 9.74 10.00 24.63
CA ILE A 150 9.27 11.01 23.65
C ILE A 150 7.94 10.58 23.00
N ILE A 151 7.78 9.31 22.60
CA ILE A 151 6.54 8.82 21.97
C ILE A 151 5.35 8.83 22.94
N TRP A 152 5.62 8.68 24.24
CA TRP A 152 4.61 8.57 25.29
C TRP A 152 4.35 9.89 26.04
N GLN A 153 5.01 10.97 25.64
CA GLN A 153 4.85 12.29 26.24
C GLN A 153 3.38 12.76 26.14
N GLY A 154 2.75 13.03 27.29
CA GLY A 154 1.36 13.50 27.35
C GLY A 154 0.28 12.41 27.33
N LYS A 155 0.65 11.13 27.50
CA LYS A 155 -0.29 10.03 27.74
C LYS A 155 -0.40 9.72 29.23
N GLU A 156 -1.60 9.31 29.66
CA GLU A 156 -1.90 8.91 31.05
C GLU A 156 -1.76 7.38 31.25
N GLU A 157 -1.84 6.62 30.15
CA GLU A 157 -1.68 5.17 30.15
C GLU A 157 -0.22 4.76 30.55
N PRO A 158 0.01 3.55 31.09
CA PRO A 158 1.31 3.18 31.65
C PRO A 158 2.43 2.96 30.59
N LEU A 159 3.62 3.50 30.89
CA LEU A 159 4.89 3.15 30.24
C LEU A 159 5.68 2.18 31.14
N VAL A 160 5.92 0.97 30.65
CA VAL A 160 6.52 -0.15 31.38
C VAL A 160 7.84 -0.56 30.75
N PHE A 161 8.92 -0.63 31.53
CA PHE A 161 10.21 -1.11 31.04
C PHE A 161 10.35 -2.63 31.23
N LEU A 162 10.63 -3.36 30.14
CA LEU A 162 10.81 -4.82 30.17
C LEU A 162 12.26 -5.20 29.85
N ASP A 163 12.87 -5.97 30.74
CA ASP A 163 14.23 -6.50 30.55
C ASP A 163 14.34 -7.49 29.39
N SER A 164 13.23 -8.17 29.06
CA SER A 164 13.09 -9.04 27.88
C SER A 164 13.11 -8.28 26.54
N LEU A 165 13.02 -6.95 26.56
CA LEU A 165 13.21 -6.08 25.40
C LEU A 165 14.64 -5.55 25.28
N LYS A 166 15.61 -6.02 26.07
CA LYS A 166 17.04 -5.69 25.88
C LYS A 166 17.56 -6.24 24.54
N GLU A 167 18.52 -5.51 23.95
CA GLU A 167 19.25 -5.98 22.76
C GLU A 167 20.26 -7.06 23.16
N ALA A 168 20.58 -7.98 22.24
CA ALA A 168 21.57 -9.04 22.47
C ALA A 168 22.92 -8.48 22.95
N HIS A 169 23.53 -9.15 23.94
CA HIS A 169 24.89 -8.85 24.38
C HIS A 169 25.90 -9.42 23.38
N LEU A 170 26.73 -8.57 22.77
CA LEU A 170 27.73 -8.97 21.76
C LEU A 170 29.18 -8.92 22.28
N PHE A 171 29.36 -8.85 23.60
CA PHE A 171 30.66 -8.89 24.27
C PHE A 171 31.61 -7.80 23.74
N PHE A 172 32.89 -8.12 23.54
CA PHE A 172 33.92 -7.18 23.07
C PHE A 172 33.64 -6.55 21.70
N LEU A 173 32.70 -7.07 20.90
CA LEU A 173 32.28 -6.42 19.66
C LEU A 173 31.44 -5.17 19.92
N GLU A 174 30.74 -5.04 21.06
CA GLU A 174 29.91 -3.87 21.34
C GLU A 174 30.74 -2.58 21.36
N GLY A 175 30.34 -1.60 20.55
CA GLY A 175 31.01 -0.31 20.47
C GLY A 175 32.23 -0.25 19.55
N MET A 176 32.74 -1.39 19.05
CA MET A 176 33.69 -1.38 17.93
C MET A 176 33.03 -0.81 16.68
N THR A 177 33.76 -0.10 15.81
CA THR A 177 33.24 0.19 14.47
C THR A 177 33.18 -1.11 13.65
N ASN A 178 32.35 -1.14 12.60
CA ASN A 178 32.32 -2.29 11.68
C ASN A 178 33.65 -2.45 10.89
N ALA A 179 34.58 -1.47 10.96
CA ALA A 179 35.94 -1.60 10.45
C ALA A 179 36.85 -2.29 11.48
N ASP A 180 36.99 -1.73 12.69
CA ASP A 180 37.84 -2.30 13.75
C ASP A 180 37.48 -3.75 14.06
N ALA A 181 36.18 -4.06 14.12
CA ALA A 181 35.69 -5.41 14.36
C ALA A 181 36.07 -6.40 13.24
N LYS A 182 36.16 -5.92 11.99
CA LYS A 182 36.59 -6.74 10.83
C LYS A 182 38.11 -6.93 10.82
N GLU A 183 38.86 -5.93 11.24
CA GLU A 183 40.33 -5.97 11.27
C GLU A 183 40.86 -6.82 12.44
N GLN A 184 40.36 -6.58 13.65
CA GLN A 184 40.84 -7.25 14.87
C GLN A 184 40.25 -8.64 15.06
N TYR A 185 39.03 -8.89 14.57
CA TYR A 185 38.32 -10.16 14.76
C TYR A 185 37.69 -10.69 13.45
N PRO A 186 38.45 -10.84 12.35
CA PRO A 186 37.91 -11.10 11.00
C PRO A 186 37.00 -12.32 10.92
N GLU A 187 37.37 -13.45 11.52
CA GLU A 187 36.56 -14.67 11.50
C GLU A 187 35.25 -14.52 12.27
N LEU A 188 35.32 -14.00 13.50
CA LEU A 188 34.16 -13.82 14.37
C LEU A 188 33.21 -12.74 13.84
N TYR A 189 33.76 -11.65 13.26
CA TYR A 189 32.97 -10.66 12.54
C TYR A 189 32.32 -11.27 11.29
N THR A 190 33.06 -12.04 10.47
CA THR A 190 32.47 -12.71 9.29
C THR A 190 31.35 -13.67 9.69
N LYS A 191 31.58 -14.52 10.71
CA LYS A 191 30.55 -15.40 11.27
C LYS A 191 29.34 -14.60 11.76
N TRP A 192 29.54 -13.51 12.50
CA TRP A 192 28.46 -12.59 12.89
C TRP A 192 27.70 -12.01 11.68
N ARG A 193 28.40 -11.62 10.61
CA ARG A 193 27.81 -11.00 9.41
C ARG A 193 27.05 -11.97 8.51
N GLU A 194 27.48 -13.23 8.44
CA GLU A 194 26.99 -14.22 7.46
C GLU A 194 26.19 -15.36 8.12
N ASP A 195 26.68 -15.95 9.22
CA ASP A 195 26.01 -16.98 10.01
C ASP A 195 25.81 -16.54 11.49
N PRO A 196 24.94 -15.54 11.72
CA PRO A 196 24.66 -15.02 13.05
C PRO A 196 24.01 -16.06 13.98
N ALA A 197 23.45 -17.15 13.46
CA ALA A 197 22.78 -18.17 14.25
C ALA A 197 23.77 -19.15 14.91
N HIS A 198 24.97 -19.33 14.33
CA HIS A 198 26.07 -20.08 14.92
C HIS A 198 27.22 -19.20 15.42
N PHE A 199 27.09 -17.87 15.33
CA PHE A 199 27.97 -16.94 16.05
C PHE A 199 27.88 -17.17 17.56
N HIS A 200 29.03 -17.38 18.20
CA HIS A 200 29.14 -17.61 19.63
C HIS A 200 30.41 -16.99 20.21
N VAL A 201 30.37 -16.63 21.49
CA VAL A 201 31.54 -16.21 22.28
C VAL A 201 31.54 -17.03 23.56
N ASN A 202 32.65 -17.69 23.89
CA ASN A 202 32.79 -18.55 25.08
C ASN A 202 31.66 -19.59 25.27
N GLY A 203 31.14 -20.13 24.16
CA GLY A 203 30.03 -21.11 24.14
C GLY A 203 28.61 -20.50 24.20
N ILE A 204 28.47 -19.21 24.49
CA ILE A 204 27.20 -18.47 24.48
C ILE A 204 26.84 -18.11 23.03
N TYR A 205 25.58 -18.32 22.61
CA TYR A 205 25.08 -18.05 21.25
C TYR A 205 24.04 -16.90 21.28
N PRO A 206 24.44 -15.62 21.15
CA PRO A 206 23.57 -14.49 21.48
C PRO A 206 22.26 -14.45 20.69
N ILE A 207 22.27 -14.86 19.42
CA ILE A 207 21.08 -14.86 18.55
C ILE A 207 20.14 -16.04 18.83
N ARG A 208 20.66 -17.17 19.36
CA ARG A 208 19.80 -18.29 19.78
C ARG A 208 19.12 -17.98 21.11
N GLU A 209 19.84 -17.35 22.03
CA GLU A 209 19.28 -16.85 23.28
C GLU A 209 18.21 -15.78 23.04
N LEU A 210 18.45 -14.87 22.09
CA LEU A 210 17.51 -13.80 21.72
C LEU A 210 16.13 -14.32 21.25
N TRP A 211 16.05 -15.53 20.68
CA TRP A 211 14.78 -16.19 20.36
C TRP A 211 14.04 -16.65 21.61
N GLY A 212 14.76 -17.05 22.66
CA GLY A 212 14.19 -17.30 23.99
C GLY A 212 13.70 -16.01 24.64
N THR A 213 14.52 -14.95 24.61
CA THR A 213 14.15 -13.63 25.14
C THR A 213 12.93 -13.04 24.43
N ALA A 214 12.85 -13.19 23.10
CA ALA A 214 11.68 -12.76 22.31
C ALA A 214 10.39 -13.49 22.69
N ARG A 215 10.45 -14.80 22.98
CA ARG A 215 9.28 -15.56 23.50
C ARG A 215 8.86 -15.06 24.88
N GLN A 216 9.81 -14.80 25.78
CA GLN A 216 9.55 -14.24 27.11
C GLN A 216 8.91 -12.84 27.02
N ALA A 217 9.40 -11.99 26.12
CA ALA A 217 8.82 -10.68 25.85
C ALA A 217 7.39 -10.80 25.31
N TRP A 218 7.15 -11.70 24.34
CA TRP A 218 5.80 -11.97 23.83
C TRP A 218 4.84 -12.45 24.92
N GLU A 219 5.27 -13.34 25.81
CA GLU A 219 4.45 -13.78 26.95
C GLU A 219 4.10 -12.63 27.90
N GLN A 220 5.08 -11.78 28.26
CA GLN A 220 4.85 -10.62 29.14
C GLN A 220 3.90 -9.59 28.50
N ILE A 221 4.09 -9.27 27.22
CA ILE A 221 3.25 -8.32 26.47
C ILE A 221 1.82 -8.87 26.33
N LEU A 222 1.66 -10.13 25.93
CA LEU A 222 0.35 -10.71 25.61
C LEU A 222 -0.47 -11.10 26.85
N LEU A 223 0.16 -11.42 27.98
CA LEU A 223 -0.56 -11.68 29.23
C LEU A 223 -0.93 -10.39 30.00
N THR A 224 -0.40 -9.22 29.63
CA THR A 224 -0.81 -7.95 30.22
C THR A 224 -2.21 -7.54 29.74
N PRO A 225 -3.10 -6.99 30.60
CA PRO A 225 -4.39 -6.42 30.19
C PRO A 225 -4.28 -5.30 29.14
N GLY A 226 -5.39 -5.01 28.47
CA GLY A 226 -5.43 -4.07 27.33
C GLY A 226 -5.44 -4.79 25.98
N GLU A 227 -5.84 -4.07 24.93
CA GLU A 227 -6.00 -4.61 23.57
C GLU A 227 -5.02 -3.98 22.58
N ASN A 228 -4.71 -2.69 22.72
CA ASN A 228 -3.81 -1.96 21.84
C ASN A 228 -2.50 -1.67 22.57
N LEU A 229 -1.42 -2.36 22.20
CA LEU A 229 -0.15 -2.34 22.94
C LEU A 229 0.98 -1.79 22.05
N LEU A 230 1.72 -0.80 22.57
CA LEU A 230 2.88 -0.22 21.90
C LEU A 230 4.17 -0.84 22.47
N VAL A 231 5.18 -1.10 21.63
CA VAL A 231 6.45 -1.73 22.06
C VAL A 231 7.65 -1.02 21.41
N VAL A 232 8.53 -0.39 22.20
CA VAL A 232 9.70 0.35 21.69
C VAL A 232 11.00 -0.39 22.01
N THR A 233 11.75 -0.80 20.97
CA THR A 233 12.92 -1.67 21.17
C THR A 233 14.00 -1.59 20.07
N HIS A 234 14.96 -2.52 20.06
CA HIS A 234 16.19 -2.52 19.27
C HIS A 234 16.16 -3.47 18.06
N LYS A 235 17.16 -3.36 17.18
CA LYS A 235 17.11 -3.99 15.86
C LYS A 235 17.08 -5.51 15.93
N SER A 236 17.86 -6.10 16.83
CA SER A 236 18.07 -7.55 16.87
C SER A 236 16.94 -8.24 17.61
N ILE A 237 16.54 -7.72 18.78
CA ILE A 237 15.36 -8.21 19.52
C ILE A 237 14.07 -7.98 18.72
N LEU A 238 13.92 -6.87 17.97
CA LEU A 238 12.77 -6.66 17.08
C LEU A 238 12.71 -7.71 15.96
N ARG A 239 13.85 -8.05 15.35
CA ARG A 239 13.93 -9.16 14.39
C ARG A 239 13.54 -10.49 15.03
N ALA A 240 14.02 -10.77 16.24
CA ALA A 240 13.66 -12.00 16.96
C ALA A 240 12.14 -12.04 17.27
N LEU A 241 11.55 -10.94 17.75
CA LEU A 241 10.10 -10.81 17.98
C LEU A 241 9.29 -11.08 16.71
N ILE A 242 9.65 -10.43 15.59
CA ILE A 242 8.97 -10.60 14.30
C ILE A 242 9.14 -12.05 13.79
N CYS A 243 10.35 -12.60 13.87
CA CYS A 243 10.63 -13.97 13.45
C CYS A 243 9.88 -15.01 14.31
N THR A 244 9.86 -14.90 15.64
CA THR A 244 9.12 -15.84 16.49
C THR A 244 7.62 -15.77 16.26
N ALA A 245 7.06 -14.58 16.04
CA ALA A 245 5.64 -14.39 15.68
C ALA A 245 5.28 -14.99 14.31
N LEU A 246 6.27 -15.16 13.42
CA LEU A 246 6.12 -15.79 12.09
C LEU A 246 6.60 -17.26 12.06
N GLY A 247 6.92 -17.87 13.20
CA GLY A 247 7.45 -19.25 13.26
C GLY A 247 8.84 -19.43 12.64
N LEU A 248 9.57 -18.35 12.36
CA LEU A 248 10.87 -18.38 11.71
C LEU A 248 12.02 -18.66 12.71
N PRO A 249 12.96 -19.57 12.40
CA PRO A 249 14.05 -19.94 13.31
C PRO A 249 15.24 -18.93 13.28
N PRO A 250 16.20 -19.01 14.22
CA PRO A 250 17.34 -18.07 14.34
C PRO A 250 18.13 -17.82 13.06
N GLU A 251 18.22 -18.81 12.19
CA GLU A 251 18.90 -18.75 10.89
C GLU A 251 18.25 -17.72 9.93
N ARG A 252 17.01 -17.29 10.21
CA ARG A 252 16.30 -16.21 9.49
C ARG A 252 16.57 -14.80 10.04
N PHE A 253 17.45 -14.62 11.04
CA PHE A 253 17.74 -13.31 11.66
C PHE A 253 18.10 -12.17 10.69
N ARG A 254 18.66 -12.46 9.51
CA ARG A 254 19.00 -11.46 8.49
C ARG A 254 17.99 -11.36 7.33
N ALA A 255 16.87 -12.07 7.39
CA ALA A 255 15.80 -12.01 6.38
C ALA A 255 14.87 -10.79 6.53
N ILE A 256 14.90 -10.11 7.69
CA ILE A 256 14.01 -8.98 8.01
C ILE A 256 14.85 -7.78 8.40
N ASP A 257 14.48 -6.58 7.93
CA ASP A 257 15.14 -5.33 8.32
C ASP A 257 14.11 -4.26 8.70
N VAL A 258 14.44 -3.48 9.73
CA VAL A 258 13.62 -2.36 10.22
C VAL A 258 14.52 -1.14 10.43
N ASN A 259 14.10 0.00 9.86
CA ASN A 259 14.76 1.30 9.97
C ASN A 259 14.61 1.89 11.38
N ASN A 260 15.45 2.86 11.76
CA ASN A 260 15.28 3.59 13.02
C ASN A 260 13.96 4.37 12.98
N GLY A 261 13.14 4.28 14.03
CA GLY A 261 11.77 4.76 14.06
C GLY A 261 10.80 4.04 13.10
N GLY A 262 11.24 2.97 12.41
CA GLY A 262 10.37 2.15 11.58
C GLY A 262 9.39 1.34 12.42
N MET A 263 8.14 1.26 11.98
CA MET A 263 7.06 0.56 12.70
C MET A 263 6.69 -0.78 12.04
N CYS A 264 6.27 -1.73 12.86
CA CYS A 264 5.68 -3.01 12.44
C CYS A 264 4.40 -3.24 13.24
N VAL A 265 3.37 -3.83 12.64
CA VAL A 265 2.07 -4.07 13.30
C VAL A 265 1.73 -5.55 13.23
N PHE A 266 1.26 -6.11 14.33
CA PHE A 266 0.66 -7.44 14.41
C PHE A 266 -0.75 -7.36 14.98
N THR A 267 -1.60 -8.30 14.55
CA THR A 267 -2.82 -8.68 15.27
C THR A 267 -2.60 -10.07 15.85
N VAL A 268 -2.98 -10.29 17.10
CA VAL A 268 -2.84 -11.55 17.83
C VAL A 268 -4.21 -12.01 18.31
N ASN A 269 -4.58 -13.26 18.05
CA ASN A 269 -5.89 -13.79 18.43
C ASN A 269 -5.95 -14.25 19.90
N ARG A 270 -7.13 -14.68 20.37
CA ARG A 270 -7.30 -15.23 21.73
C ARG A 270 -6.52 -16.53 21.95
N GLN A 271 -6.10 -17.21 20.91
CA GLN A 271 -5.27 -18.41 20.93
C GLN A 271 -3.76 -18.06 21.05
N GLY A 272 -3.39 -16.77 21.02
CA GLY A 272 -2.02 -16.30 21.08
C GLY A 272 -1.25 -16.39 19.75
N GLU A 273 -1.93 -16.68 18.64
CA GLU A 273 -1.34 -16.76 17.30
C GLU A 273 -1.25 -15.36 16.68
N ALA A 274 -0.11 -15.05 16.05
CA ALA A 274 0.20 -13.72 15.54
C ALA A 274 0.14 -13.64 14.00
N MET A 275 -0.48 -12.57 13.51
CA MET A 275 -0.62 -12.24 12.09
C MET A 275 0.09 -10.91 11.82
N LEU A 276 1.18 -10.94 11.06
CA LEU A 276 1.88 -9.71 10.63
C LEU A 276 0.95 -8.90 9.72
N GLN A 277 0.62 -7.69 10.16
CA GLN A 277 -0.20 -6.75 9.42
C GLN A 277 0.65 -5.81 8.57
N ALA A 278 1.71 -5.22 9.15
CA ALA A 278 2.60 -4.31 8.44
C ALA A 278 4.05 -4.44 8.91
N LEU A 279 5.01 -4.17 8.02
CA LEU A 279 6.44 -4.36 8.26
C LEU A 279 7.25 -3.14 7.80
N ASN A 280 8.05 -2.58 8.71
CA ASN A 280 8.97 -1.47 8.45
C ASN A 280 8.33 -0.23 7.77
N MET A 281 7.15 0.16 8.25
CA MET A 281 6.50 1.41 7.88
C MET A 281 7.41 2.60 8.24
N THR A 282 7.61 3.50 7.28
CA THR A 282 8.52 4.66 7.38
C THR A 282 7.98 5.92 6.68
N ALA A 283 6.70 5.93 6.27
CA ALA A 283 6.09 7.05 5.55
C ALA A 283 6.13 8.37 6.36
N HIS A 284 5.96 8.27 7.68
CA HIS A 284 6.08 9.38 8.64
C HIS A 284 7.47 10.04 8.67
N MET A 285 8.51 9.44 8.07
CA MET A 285 9.87 9.95 8.13
C MET A 285 10.19 11.03 7.09
N ILE A 286 9.54 11.01 5.92
CA ILE A 286 9.74 11.99 4.83
C ILE A 286 8.44 12.78 4.62
N PRO A 287 8.19 13.82 5.44
CA PRO A 287 7.00 14.65 5.30
C PRO A 287 7.16 15.67 4.15
N LEU A 288 6.09 16.44 3.91
CA LEU A 288 6.17 17.69 3.16
C LEU A 288 7.25 18.63 3.75
N PRO A 289 7.80 19.58 2.95
CA PRO A 289 8.82 20.51 3.44
C PRO A 289 8.38 21.25 4.71
N GLN A 290 9.29 21.42 5.68
CA GLN A 290 8.96 21.98 7.00
C GLN A 290 8.21 23.32 6.92
N TRP A 291 8.59 24.19 5.97
CA TRP A 291 7.95 25.48 5.75
C TRP A 291 6.49 25.39 5.25
N VAL A 292 6.07 24.25 4.68
CA VAL A 292 4.68 23.94 4.35
C VAL A 292 3.94 23.48 5.59
N LEU A 293 4.54 22.59 6.39
CA LEU A 293 3.96 22.13 7.67
C LEU A 293 3.68 23.31 8.61
N GLU A 294 4.59 24.29 8.68
CA GLU A 294 4.40 25.57 9.39
C GLU A 294 3.13 26.33 8.97
N GLU A 295 2.76 26.32 7.69
CA GLU A 295 1.51 26.94 7.23
C GLU A 295 0.30 26.04 7.48
N MET A 296 0.46 24.71 7.41
CA MET A 296 -0.59 23.74 7.77
C MET A 296 -0.91 23.77 9.28
N ASP A 297 0.06 24.13 10.13
CA ASP A 297 -0.15 24.30 11.58
C ASP A 297 -0.88 25.62 11.90
N LYS A 298 -0.61 26.69 11.14
CA LYS A 298 -1.38 27.95 11.21
C LYS A 298 -2.79 27.80 10.62
N VAL A 299 -2.94 26.97 9.59
CA VAL A 299 -4.17 26.77 8.83
C VAL A 299 -4.42 25.27 8.62
N PRO A 300 -5.00 24.57 9.62
CA PRO A 300 -5.22 23.11 9.57
C PRO A 300 -5.99 22.60 8.35
N ASP A 301 -6.86 23.44 7.78
CA ASP A 301 -7.63 23.17 6.56
C ASP A 301 -6.80 23.07 5.26
N LEU A 302 -5.49 23.32 5.32
CA LEU A 302 -4.58 22.94 4.23
C LEU A 302 -4.38 21.41 4.17
N SER A 303 -4.77 20.68 5.21
CA SER A 303 -4.76 19.22 5.28
C SER A 303 -6.06 18.63 4.74
N TYR A 304 -5.99 17.49 4.04
CA TYR A 304 -7.20 16.69 3.82
C TYR A 304 -7.83 16.29 5.15
N THR A 305 -9.17 16.27 5.20
CA THR A 305 -9.90 16.24 6.48
C THR A 305 -11.14 15.35 6.39
N ASN A 306 -11.27 14.40 7.31
CA ASN A 306 -12.44 13.51 7.39
C ASN A 306 -13.59 14.09 8.23
N ARG A 307 -14.72 13.37 8.26
CA ARG A 307 -15.92 13.75 9.05
C ARG A 307 -15.65 13.94 10.55
N TYR A 308 -14.58 13.33 11.07
CA TYR A 308 -14.16 13.40 12.47
C TYR A 308 -13.12 14.49 12.75
N GLN A 309 -12.90 15.40 11.79
CA GLN A 309 -11.92 16.50 11.86
C GLN A 309 -10.45 16.05 11.99
N GLN A 310 -10.16 14.76 11.79
CA GLN A 310 -8.81 14.24 11.70
C GLN A 310 -8.16 14.75 10.41
N ARG A 311 -6.91 15.20 10.52
CA ARG A 311 -6.18 15.92 9.47
C ARG A 311 -5.04 15.05 8.92
N ASN A 312 -5.02 14.83 7.60
CA ASN A 312 -3.94 14.12 6.93
C ASN A 312 -2.96 15.13 6.29
N LYS A 313 -1.70 15.11 6.75
CA LYS A 313 -0.60 16.00 6.32
C LYS A 313 0.33 15.37 5.25
N GLU A 314 -0.03 14.22 4.66
CA GLU A 314 0.73 13.57 3.57
C GLU A 314 0.73 14.42 2.28
N TYR A 315 -0.36 15.16 2.04
CA TYR A 315 -0.55 16.02 0.86
C TYR A 315 -1.47 17.20 1.19
N ILE A 316 -1.38 18.29 0.41
CA ILE A 316 -2.17 19.52 0.60
C ILE A 316 -3.57 19.33 -0.02
N SER A 317 -4.65 19.73 0.66
CA SER A 317 -6.02 19.57 0.14
C SER A 317 -6.22 20.34 -1.17
N LEU A 318 -6.70 19.64 -2.21
CA LEU A 318 -6.98 20.23 -3.53
C LEU A 318 -8.04 21.36 -3.49
N GLY A 319 -8.78 21.48 -2.40
CA GLY A 319 -9.70 22.61 -2.17
C GLY A 319 -8.99 23.98 -2.19
N CYS A 320 -7.69 24.04 -1.89
CA CYS A 320 -6.91 25.29 -1.86
C CYS A 320 -5.92 25.48 -3.03
N ASP A 321 -5.94 24.62 -4.06
CA ASP A 321 -5.05 24.62 -5.24
C ASP A 321 -4.64 26.00 -5.80
N SER A 322 -5.62 26.90 -5.91
CA SER A 322 -5.50 28.22 -6.55
C SER A 322 -5.41 29.39 -5.55
N LEU A 323 -5.42 29.12 -4.24
CA LEU A 323 -5.42 30.14 -3.19
C LEU A 323 -3.98 30.41 -2.69
N PRO A 324 -3.57 31.67 -2.44
CA PRO A 324 -2.16 32.03 -2.13
C PRO A 324 -1.72 31.71 -0.68
N VAL A 325 -2.04 30.51 -0.21
CA VAL A 325 -1.91 30.05 1.19
C VAL A 325 -0.48 29.61 1.60
N LEU A 326 0.43 29.42 0.64
CA LEU A 326 1.80 28.96 0.88
C LEU A 326 2.77 30.14 0.84
N LYS A 327 2.78 30.94 1.92
CA LYS A 327 3.62 32.16 2.07
C LYS A 327 3.51 33.10 0.85
N GLY A 328 2.27 33.31 0.37
CA GLY A 328 1.94 34.17 -0.78
C GLY A 328 1.81 33.47 -2.13
N ARG A 329 2.19 32.19 -2.24
CA ARG A 329 1.97 31.35 -3.44
C ARG A 329 0.81 30.38 -3.23
N SER A 330 0.20 29.89 -4.31
CA SER A 330 -0.71 28.74 -4.24
C SER A 330 0.02 27.39 -4.30
N PRO A 331 -0.62 26.27 -3.90
CA PRO A 331 -0.09 24.92 -4.12
C PRO A 331 0.29 24.68 -5.58
N MET A 332 -0.59 25.02 -6.53
CA MET A 332 -0.29 24.91 -7.96
C MET A 332 0.92 25.73 -8.41
N GLN A 333 1.11 26.94 -7.87
CA GLN A 333 2.31 27.73 -8.14
C GLN A 333 3.56 27.07 -7.55
N ALA A 334 3.52 26.59 -6.30
CA ALA A 334 4.65 25.91 -5.66
C ALA A 334 5.06 24.62 -6.41
N TYR A 335 4.08 23.84 -6.89
CA TYR A 335 4.32 22.66 -7.73
C TYR A 335 4.92 23.05 -9.09
N SER A 336 4.40 24.12 -9.72
CA SER A 336 4.92 24.64 -11.00
C SER A 336 6.36 25.15 -10.87
N ASP A 337 6.68 25.89 -9.81
CA ASP A 337 8.03 26.39 -9.52
C ASP A 337 9.01 25.23 -9.30
N PHE A 338 8.60 24.20 -8.55
CA PHE A 338 9.41 22.99 -8.35
C PHE A 338 9.66 22.23 -9.65
N MET A 339 8.63 22.02 -10.49
CA MET A 339 8.78 21.36 -11.78
C MET A 339 9.67 22.16 -12.76
N ARG A 340 9.57 23.50 -12.80
CA ARG A 340 10.49 24.34 -13.59
C ARG A 340 11.93 24.24 -13.08
N SER A 341 12.12 24.26 -11.76
CA SER A 341 13.44 24.12 -11.13
C SER A 341 14.08 22.76 -11.46
N PHE A 342 13.32 21.67 -11.33
CA PHE A 342 13.74 20.33 -11.73
C PHE A 342 14.14 20.30 -13.21
N ARG A 343 13.28 20.80 -14.11
CA ARG A 343 13.55 20.83 -15.55
C ARG A 343 14.86 21.54 -15.87
N ASN A 344 15.05 22.74 -15.35
CA ASN A 344 16.26 23.55 -15.61
C ASN A 344 17.53 22.94 -14.97
N THR A 345 17.39 22.24 -13.85
CA THR A 345 18.53 21.59 -13.15
C THR A 345 19.00 20.32 -13.86
N PHE A 346 18.09 19.63 -14.57
CA PHE A 346 18.35 18.36 -15.22
C PHE A 346 18.19 18.41 -16.75
N GLU A 347 18.26 19.60 -17.36
CA GLU A 347 17.92 19.83 -18.78
C GLU A 347 18.70 18.89 -19.73
N ASP A 348 20.02 18.77 -19.55
CA ASP A 348 20.91 17.86 -20.31
C ASP A 348 20.57 16.36 -20.18
N TYR A 349 19.76 15.99 -19.19
CA TYR A 349 19.36 14.60 -18.91
C TYR A 349 17.96 14.27 -19.46
N LEU A 350 17.15 15.27 -19.81
CA LEU A 350 15.77 15.08 -20.28
C LEU A 350 15.72 14.42 -21.66
N GLY A 351 14.72 13.58 -21.90
CA GLY A 351 14.53 12.83 -23.15
C GLY A 351 15.53 11.69 -23.39
N ALA A 352 16.70 11.71 -22.73
CA ALA A 352 17.77 10.72 -22.91
C ALA A 352 17.96 9.79 -21.69
N ILE A 353 18.12 10.35 -20.49
CA ILE A 353 18.32 9.62 -19.23
C ILE A 353 17.04 9.65 -18.39
N VAL A 354 16.41 10.82 -18.30
CA VAL A 354 15.04 10.99 -17.78
C VAL A 354 14.10 10.92 -18.97
N THR A 355 13.50 9.75 -19.24
CA THR A 355 12.54 9.57 -20.34
C THR A 355 11.08 9.84 -19.94
N GLU A 356 10.80 9.86 -18.63
CA GLU A 356 9.46 10.07 -18.08
C GLU A 356 9.53 10.88 -16.78
N VAL A 357 8.54 11.76 -16.57
CA VAL A 357 8.28 12.45 -15.30
C VAL A 357 6.87 12.10 -14.84
N GLN A 358 6.78 11.26 -13.81
CA GLN A 358 5.53 10.98 -13.12
C GLN A 358 5.20 12.13 -12.17
N VAL A 359 4.08 12.80 -12.42
CA VAL A 359 3.58 13.92 -11.61
C VAL A 359 2.79 13.34 -10.45
N GLY A 360 3.21 13.61 -9.22
CA GLY A 360 2.49 13.22 -8.01
C GLY A 360 1.24 14.07 -7.82
N MET A 361 0.06 13.46 -7.71
CA MET A 361 -1.25 14.16 -7.70
C MET A 361 -2.07 13.93 -6.42
N GLY A 362 -1.41 13.50 -5.34
CA GLY A 362 -2.05 13.16 -4.08
C GLY A 362 -1.20 12.22 -3.20
N PRO A 363 -1.82 11.60 -2.17
CA PRO A 363 -1.20 10.62 -1.29
C PRO A 363 -0.57 9.45 -2.06
N GLY A 364 0.61 8.99 -1.64
CA GLY A 364 1.41 8.01 -2.39
C GLY A 364 1.89 8.46 -3.79
N GLY A 365 1.69 9.73 -4.16
CA GLY A 365 1.83 10.26 -5.52
C GLY A 365 0.60 10.00 -6.41
N GLU A 366 -0.43 9.34 -5.89
CA GLU A 366 -1.59 8.87 -6.66
C GLU A 366 -2.69 9.95 -6.73
N LEU A 367 -3.34 10.07 -7.89
CA LEU A 367 -4.51 10.93 -8.06
C LEU A 367 -5.70 10.31 -7.31
N ARG A 368 -5.82 10.59 -6.01
CA ARG A 368 -6.94 10.21 -5.13
C ARG A 368 -6.97 11.04 -3.86
N TYR A 369 -8.05 10.91 -3.10
CA TYR A 369 -8.11 11.34 -1.70
C TYR A 369 -7.45 10.30 -0.75
N PRO A 370 -7.02 10.69 0.45
CA PRO A 370 -6.51 9.77 1.48
C PRO A 370 -7.65 9.03 2.23
N SER A 371 -8.57 8.40 1.49
CA SER A 371 -9.80 7.81 2.06
C SER A 371 -9.58 6.61 2.98
N CYS A 372 -8.51 5.86 2.71
CA CYS A 372 -7.94 4.89 3.63
C CYS A 372 -6.48 5.31 3.91
N PRO A 373 -5.97 5.18 5.14
CA PRO A 373 -4.56 5.42 5.42
C PRO A 373 -3.66 4.54 4.55
N THR A 374 -2.64 5.13 3.94
CA THR A 374 -1.63 4.43 3.12
C THR A 374 -1.00 3.24 3.86
N GLU A 375 -0.94 3.34 5.19
CA GLU A 375 -0.50 2.32 6.14
C GLU A 375 -1.40 1.07 6.23
N LYS A 376 -2.72 1.22 6.01
CA LYS A 376 -3.69 0.11 6.02
C LYS A 376 -3.73 -0.61 4.67
N LEU A 377 -3.53 0.10 3.56
CA LEU A 377 -3.50 -0.47 2.20
C LEU A 377 -2.39 -1.53 2.01
N SER A 378 -1.41 -1.57 2.91
CA SER A 378 -0.32 -2.56 2.91
C SER A 378 -0.66 -3.89 3.61
N GLN A 379 -1.84 -4.03 4.25
CA GLN A 379 -2.10 -5.07 5.25
C GLN A 379 -2.99 -6.21 4.72
N PRO A 380 -2.62 -7.50 4.91
CA PRO A 380 -3.49 -8.63 4.57
C PRO A 380 -4.71 -8.69 5.51
N GLY A 381 -5.84 -8.14 5.06
CA GLY A 381 -7.11 -8.14 5.80
C GLY A 381 -7.78 -6.78 5.96
N SER A 382 -7.12 -5.67 5.64
CA SER A 382 -7.73 -4.32 5.65
C SER A 382 -8.77 -4.10 4.54
N SER A 383 -8.92 -5.07 3.64
CA SER A 383 -9.76 -5.08 2.44
C SER A 383 -11.28 -5.03 2.70
N SER A 384 -11.73 -4.78 3.93
CA SER A 384 -13.13 -4.62 4.33
C SER A 384 -13.48 -3.22 4.86
N GLU A 385 -12.51 -2.30 4.97
CA GLU A 385 -12.82 -0.91 5.33
C GLU A 385 -13.33 -0.14 4.10
N LEU A 386 -14.59 0.33 4.17
CA LEU A 386 -15.25 1.09 3.10
C LEU A 386 -14.46 2.36 2.71
N GLY A 387 -13.71 2.93 3.65
CA GLY A 387 -13.01 4.21 3.54
C GLY A 387 -13.88 5.41 3.92
N GLU A 388 -13.29 6.59 4.01
CA GLU A 388 -13.99 7.83 4.40
C GLU A 388 -13.76 8.97 3.39
N PHE A 389 -14.79 9.78 3.14
CA PHE A 389 -14.68 11.00 2.34
C PHE A 389 -13.81 12.06 3.05
N GLN A 390 -12.88 12.67 2.32
CA GLN A 390 -11.82 13.56 2.88
C GLN A 390 -12.05 15.06 2.59
N CYS A 391 -13.32 15.44 2.41
CA CYS A 391 -13.74 16.77 1.95
C CYS A 391 -14.20 17.74 3.06
N TYR A 392 -13.85 17.49 4.33
CA TYR A 392 -14.38 18.24 5.48
C TYR A 392 -13.48 19.41 5.93
N ASP A 393 -12.47 19.78 5.13
CA ASP A 393 -11.76 21.04 5.29
C ASP A 393 -12.61 22.22 4.78
N LYS A 394 -12.35 23.43 5.28
CA LYS A 394 -13.19 24.60 4.95
C LYS A 394 -13.20 24.95 3.46
N PHE A 395 -12.16 24.63 2.69
CA PHE A 395 -12.07 24.99 1.28
C PHE A 395 -12.90 24.02 0.42
N MET A 396 -12.83 22.73 0.73
CA MET A 396 -13.70 21.71 0.15
C MET A 396 -15.17 21.94 0.53
N GLN A 397 -15.47 22.26 1.79
CA GLN A 397 -16.85 22.61 2.20
C GLN A 397 -17.37 23.88 1.50
N ALA A 398 -16.54 24.91 1.33
CA ALA A 398 -16.91 26.11 0.56
C ALA A 398 -17.18 25.79 -0.93
N SER A 399 -16.36 24.93 -1.55
CA SER A 399 -16.58 24.45 -2.92
C SER A 399 -17.90 23.69 -3.07
N LEU A 400 -18.21 22.77 -2.15
CA LEU A 400 -19.48 22.04 -2.12
C LEU A 400 -20.67 22.99 -1.97
N SER A 401 -20.55 23.99 -1.10
CA SER A 401 -21.60 24.99 -0.88
C SER A 401 -21.85 25.85 -2.12
N ALA A 402 -20.79 26.32 -2.78
CA ALA A 402 -20.89 27.06 -4.04
C ALA A 402 -21.49 26.21 -5.17
N HIS A 403 -21.10 24.94 -5.28
CA HIS A 403 -21.67 24.03 -6.28
C HIS A 403 -23.17 23.77 -6.05
N ALA A 404 -23.59 23.57 -4.80
CA ALA A 404 -25.00 23.47 -4.44
C ALA A 404 -25.81 24.74 -4.75
N GLN A 405 -25.20 25.93 -4.56
CA GLN A 405 -25.82 27.21 -4.91
C GLN A 405 -26.00 27.38 -6.42
N ILE A 406 -24.99 27.02 -7.22
CA ILE A 406 -25.03 27.12 -8.70
C ILE A 406 -26.17 26.26 -9.30
N LEU A 407 -26.43 25.08 -8.73
CA LEU A 407 -27.53 24.20 -9.16
C LEU A 407 -28.88 24.56 -8.50
N GLY A 408 -28.95 25.57 -7.63
CA GLY A 408 -30.17 25.98 -6.94
C GLY A 408 -30.61 25.07 -5.79
N ILE A 409 -29.76 24.15 -5.32
CA ILE A 409 -30.09 23.12 -4.32
C ILE A 409 -29.29 23.34 -3.02
N GLN A 410 -29.35 24.57 -2.48
CA GLN A 410 -28.56 25.02 -1.32
C GLN A 410 -28.54 24.05 -0.13
N LYS A 411 -29.64 23.34 0.13
CA LYS A 411 -29.79 22.30 1.17
C LYS A 411 -28.82 21.11 1.07
N TRP A 412 -28.11 20.95 -0.05
CA TRP A 412 -27.07 19.93 -0.24
C TRP A 412 -25.65 20.48 -0.07
N GLY A 413 -25.51 21.80 0.10
CA GLY A 413 -24.23 22.50 0.28
C GLY A 413 -23.81 22.72 1.73
N SER A 414 -24.52 22.14 2.69
CA SER A 414 -24.33 22.34 4.14
C SER A 414 -23.73 21.12 4.87
N GLY A 415 -23.17 20.15 4.12
CA GLY A 415 -22.44 19.02 4.69
C GLY A 415 -22.04 17.99 3.65
N GLY A 416 -20.93 17.29 3.91
CA GLY A 416 -20.57 16.04 3.23
C GLY A 416 -21.57 14.90 3.50
N SER A 417 -21.27 13.68 3.04
CA SER A 417 -22.19 12.54 2.97
C SER A 417 -23.19 12.44 4.14
N ILE A 418 -24.48 12.60 3.80
CA ILE A 418 -25.60 12.42 4.74
C ILE A 418 -25.61 10.96 5.21
N GLY A 419 -25.19 10.75 6.46
CA GLY A 419 -25.13 9.43 7.09
C GLY A 419 -24.33 9.44 8.40
N ARG A 420 -24.44 8.38 9.21
CA ARG A 420 -23.57 8.15 10.41
C ARG A 420 -22.30 7.35 10.07
N ASP A 421 -22.09 7.16 8.78
CA ASP A 421 -21.06 6.37 8.13
C ASP A 421 -19.65 6.94 8.36
N GLY A 422 -18.97 6.44 9.39
CA GLY A 422 -17.52 6.55 9.54
C GLY A 422 -16.81 5.42 8.83
N SER A 423 -15.64 5.03 9.34
CA SER A 423 -14.93 3.79 9.00
C SER A 423 -15.68 2.54 9.48
N GLN A 424 -16.93 2.38 9.06
CA GLN A 424 -17.71 1.15 9.21
C GLN A 424 -17.09 0.05 8.36
N GLN A 425 -17.12 -1.18 8.90
CA GLN A 425 -16.61 -2.38 8.22
C GLN A 425 -17.71 -3.21 7.56
N ASN A 426 -18.97 -2.75 7.62
CA ASN A 426 -20.14 -3.44 7.11
C ASN A 426 -20.89 -2.56 6.10
N LEU A 427 -21.07 -3.08 4.88
CA LEU A 427 -21.77 -2.41 3.77
C LEU A 427 -23.24 -2.15 4.07
N GLU A 428 -23.92 -3.08 4.76
CA GLU A 428 -25.37 -3.00 5.00
C GLU A 428 -25.75 -2.08 6.17
N GLU A 429 -24.81 -1.81 7.07
CA GLU A 429 -24.95 -0.78 8.12
C GLU A 429 -24.66 0.64 7.61
N SER A 430 -24.08 0.77 6.41
CA SER A 430 -23.79 2.06 5.79
C SER A 430 -25.06 2.63 5.16
N SER A 431 -25.55 3.75 5.69
CA SER A 431 -26.70 4.45 5.11
C SER A 431 -26.40 5.03 3.72
N PHE A 432 -25.13 5.27 3.41
CA PHE A 432 -24.69 5.79 2.12
C PHE A 432 -24.40 4.69 1.08
N PHE A 433 -23.77 3.56 1.44
CA PHE A 433 -23.23 2.58 0.48
C PHE A 433 -24.01 1.26 0.33
N ARG A 434 -24.93 0.93 1.25
CA ARG A 434 -25.77 -0.29 1.14
C ARG A 434 -26.43 -0.45 -0.23
N ALA A 435 -26.64 -1.70 -0.66
CA ALA A 435 -27.17 -1.98 -2.00
C ALA A 435 -28.60 -1.41 -2.18
N ASP A 436 -29.51 -1.75 -1.28
CA ASP A 436 -30.91 -1.33 -1.35
C ASP A 436 -31.14 0.01 -0.63
N GLY A 437 -31.45 1.06 -1.39
CA GLY A 437 -31.82 2.37 -0.87
C GLY A 437 -30.69 3.09 -0.10
N GLY A 438 -29.42 2.81 -0.42
CA GLY A 438 -28.28 3.62 0.02
C GLY A 438 -28.27 4.99 -0.67
N TYR A 439 -27.71 6.01 0.00
CA TYR A 439 -27.67 7.36 -0.60
C TYR A 439 -26.88 7.44 -1.91
N TRP A 440 -25.94 6.53 -2.20
CA TRP A 440 -25.06 6.56 -3.38
C TRP A 440 -25.78 6.69 -4.73
N ASP A 441 -26.95 6.07 -4.91
CA ASP A 441 -27.77 6.20 -6.14
C ASP A 441 -28.88 7.28 -6.04
N THR A 442 -29.06 7.91 -4.88
CA THR A 442 -30.04 9.01 -4.77
C THR A 442 -29.60 10.25 -5.57
N PRO A 443 -30.52 11.18 -5.91
CA PRO A 443 -30.16 12.45 -6.53
C PRO A 443 -29.11 13.26 -5.74
N TYR A 444 -29.11 13.15 -4.40
CA TYR A 444 -28.07 13.75 -3.55
C TYR A 444 -26.73 13.02 -3.68
N GLY A 445 -26.73 11.68 -3.67
CA GLY A 445 -25.51 10.88 -3.83
C GLY A 445 -24.83 11.15 -5.16
N ARG A 446 -25.60 11.18 -6.26
CA ARG A 446 -25.11 11.56 -7.59
C ARG A 446 -24.48 12.95 -7.58
N PHE A 447 -25.20 13.97 -7.11
CA PHE A 447 -24.68 15.34 -6.95
C PHE A 447 -23.35 15.38 -6.16
N PHE A 448 -23.30 14.72 -5.01
CA PHE A 448 -22.11 14.73 -4.14
C PHE A 448 -20.93 13.99 -4.77
N LEU A 449 -21.17 12.84 -5.42
CA LEU A 449 -20.13 12.03 -6.06
C LEU A 449 -19.63 12.64 -7.38
N GLU A 450 -20.50 13.28 -8.16
CA GLU A 450 -20.12 14.09 -9.33
C GLU A 450 -19.24 15.27 -8.93
N TRP A 451 -19.60 15.99 -7.86
CA TRP A 451 -18.76 17.05 -7.31
C TRP A 451 -17.41 16.53 -6.78
N TYR A 452 -17.43 15.51 -5.92
CA TYR A 452 -16.23 15.01 -5.23
C TYR A 452 -15.22 14.39 -6.19
N SER A 453 -15.68 13.62 -7.19
CA SER A 453 -14.83 13.09 -8.27
C SER A 453 -14.45 14.17 -9.29
N GLY A 454 -15.34 15.11 -9.61
CA GLY A 454 -15.05 16.24 -10.50
C GLY A 454 -13.94 17.16 -9.95
N MET A 455 -13.94 17.42 -8.64
CA MET A 455 -12.86 18.16 -7.97
C MET A 455 -11.50 17.45 -8.11
N LEU A 456 -11.47 16.11 -8.05
CA LEU A 456 -10.26 15.32 -8.24
C LEU A 456 -9.78 15.33 -9.70
N VAL A 457 -10.69 15.17 -10.68
CA VAL A 457 -10.36 15.27 -12.11
C VAL A 457 -9.82 16.66 -12.45
N LEU A 458 -10.40 17.72 -11.88
CA LEU A 458 -9.95 19.10 -12.08
C LEU A 458 -8.57 19.38 -11.44
N HIS A 459 -8.24 18.76 -10.31
CA HIS A 459 -6.89 18.80 -9.73
C HIS A 459 -5.86 18.15 -10.66
N GLY A 460 -6.16 16.94 -11.17
CA GLY A 460 -5.33 16.26 -12.16
C GLY A 460 -5.15 17.08 -13.45
N GLU A 461 -6.22 17.68 -13.96
CA GLU A 461 -6.19 18.54 -15.16
C GLU A 461 -5.25 19.75 -14.97
N ARG A 462 -5.29 20.42 -13.82
CA ARG A 462 -4.37 21.52 -13.49
C ARG A 462 -2.91 21.06 -13.48
N LEU A 463 -2.63 19.92 -12.83
CA LEU A 463 -1.28 19.37 -12.75
C LEU A 463 -0.75 18.92 -14.11
N CYS A 464 -1.57 18.23 -14.92
CA CYS A 464 -1.21 17.85 -16.28
C CYS A 464 -0.96 19.06 -17.18
N MET A 465 -1.80 20.10 -17.11
CA MET A 465 -1.60 21.35 -17.84
C MET A 465 -0.29 22.04 -17.47
N ILE A 466 0.03 22.11 -16.17
CA ILE A 466 1.29 22.68 -15.68
C ILE A 466 2.49 21.86 -16.14
N ALA A 467 2.41 20.52 -16.05
CA ALA A 467 3.49 19.63 -16.45
C ALA A 467 3.75 19.66 -17.97
N ASP A 468 2.70 19.63 -18.80
CA ASP A 468 2.80 19.78 -20.26
C ASP A 468 3.43 21.14 -20.61
N THR A 469 2.97 22.24 -20.00
CA THR A 469 3.54 23.58 -20.20
C THR A 469 5.03 23.68 -19.85
N ILE A 470 5.52 22.86 -18.91
CA ILE A 470 6.92 22.88 -18.45
C ILE A 470 7.81 21.95 -19.28
N PHE A 471 7.35 20.71 -19.53
CA PHE A 471 8.14 19.63 -20.11
C PHE A 471 7.90 19.40 -21.61
N SER A 472 6.91 20.05 -22.23
CA SER A 472 6.73 19.99 -23.69
C SER A 472 8.01 20.46 -24.41
N GLY A 473 8.37 19.75 -25.48
CA GLY A 473 9.63 19.94 -26.21
C GLY A 473 10.87 19.23 -25.61
N THR A 474 10.86 18.82 -24.34
CA THR A 474 12.04 18.19 -23.68
C THR A 474 12.26 16.70 -24.02
N GLY A 475 11.41 16.11 -24.86
CA GLY A 475 11.45 14.67 -25.19
C GLY A 475 10.95 13.73 -24.08
N VAL A 476 10.54 14.27 -22.93
CA VAL A 476 10.01 13.55 -21.77
C VAL A 476 8.52 13.23 -21.95
N THR A 477 8.10 12.01 -21.61
CA THR A 477 6.68 11.68 -21.39
C THR A 477 6.27 12.14 -20.00
N ILE A 478 5.17 12.89 -19.85
CA ILE A 478 4.55 13.11 -18.53
C ILE A 478 3.62 11.94 -18.19
N SER A 479 3.54 11.54 -16.93
CA SER A 479 2.62 10.49 -16.48
C SER A 479 1.91 10.84 -15.18
N GLY A 480 0.74 10.23 -14.95
CA GLY A 480 -0.06 10.37 -13.73
C GLY A 480 -0.49 9.02 -13.20
N LYS A 481 -0.41 8.82 -11.87
CA LYS A 481 -0.69 7.52 -11.24
C LYS A 481 -2.12 7.45 -10.69
N VAL A 482 -2.81 6.35 -11.00
CA VAL A 482 -4.15 6.00 -10.52
C VAL A 482 -4.04 4.76 -9.62
N ALA A 483 -4.63 4.81 -8.44
CA ALA A 483 -4.56 3.74 -7.45
C ALA A 483 -5.42 2.54 -7.89
N GLY A 484 -4.88 1.32 -7.75
CA GLY A 484 -5.61 0.08 -8.04
C GLY A 484 -6.52 -0.32 -6.88
N ILE A 485 -7.66 0.37 -6.72
CA ILE A 485 -8.58 0.18 -5.60
C ILE A 485 -9.59 -0.91 -5.98
N HIS A 486 -9.47 -2.08 -5.34
CA HIS A 486 -10.10 -3.31 -5.85
C HIS A 486 -10.96 -4.09 -4.86
N TRP A 487 -11.02 -3.67 -3.60
CA TRP A 487 -11.53 -4.51 -2.50
C TRP A 487 -13.05 -4.72 -2.49
N HIS A 488 -13.83 -3.75 -2.99
CA HIS A 488 -15.29 -3.79 -3.01
C HIS A 488 -15.88 -3.76 -4.44
N TYR A 489 -15.10 -4.19 -5.44
CA TYR A 489 -15.42 -4.12 -6.88
C TYR A 489 -16.69 -4.90 -7.28
N TYR A 490 -17.08 -5.94 -6.54
CA TYR A 490 -18.30 -6.71 -6.82
C TYR A 490 -19.55 -6.18 -6.11
N THR A 491 -19.44 -5.12 -5.30
CA THR A 491 -20.61 -4.43 -4.72
C THR A 491 -21.26 -3.51 -5.74
N CYS A 492 -22.54 -3.18 -5.61
CA CYS A 492 -23.19 -2.22 -6.51
C CYS A 492 -22.57 -0.81 -6.42
N ALA A 493 -22.17 -0.40 -5.21
CA ALA A 493 -21.74 0.96 -4.89
C ALA A 493 -20.24 1.22 -5.06
N HIS A 494 -19.37 0.19 -5.06
CA HIS A 494 -17.90 0.34 -5.10
C HIS A 494 -17.35 1.33 -4.04
N PRO A 495 -17.72 1.21 -2.74
CA PRO A 495 -17.55 2.23 -1.70
C PRO A 495 -16.12 2.82 -1.59
N SER A 496 -15.08 1.99 -1.68
CA SER A 496 -13.70 2.46 -1.56
C SER A 496 -13.17 3.19 -2.79
N GLU A 497 -13.72 2.90 -3.97
CA GLU A 497 -13.45 3.69 -5.17
C GLU A 497 -14.12 5.06 -5.02
N LEU A 498 -15.40 5.09 -4.59
CA LEU A 498 -16.14 6.33 -4.33
C LEU A 498 -15.43 7.23 -3.30
N THR A 499 -15.03 6.70 -2.15
CA THR A 499 -14.38 7.48 -1.08
C THR A 499 -13.01 7.98 -1.49
N ALA A 500 -12.27 7.23 -2.31
CA ALA A 500 -11.00 7.67 -2.91
C ALA A 500 -11.17 8.72 -4.02
N GLY A 501 -12.41 8.97 -4.48
CA GLY A 501 -12.75 9.97 -5.49
C GLY A 501 -12.94 9.41 -6.90
N TYR A 502 -12.85 8.10 -7.08
CA TYR A 502 -13.22 7.44 -8.34
C TYR A 502 -14.72 7.16 -8.31
N TYR A 503 -15.52 7.94 -9.05
CA TYR A 503 -16.96 7.65 -9.17
C TYR A 503 -17.22 6.47 -10.12
N ASN A 504 -16.67 5.32 -9.77
CA ASN A 504 -16.91 4.04 -10.39
C ASN A 504 -18.08 3.36 -9.66
N THR A 505 -19.00 2.73 -10.40
CA THR A 505 -20.04 1.86 -9.84
C THR A 505 -20.32 0.73 -10.84
N LEU A 506 -21.17 -0.23 -10.46
CA LEU A 506 -21.62 -1.32 -11.35
C LEU A 506 -22.22 -0.81 -12.68
N LEU A 507 -22.70 0.43 -12.71
CA LEU A 507 -23.36 1.06 -13.86
C LEU A 507 -22.61 2.29 -14.43
N ARG A 508 -21.45 2.68 -13.87
CA ARG A 508 -20.72 3.90 -14.25
C ARG A 508 -19.21 3.66 -14.23
N ASP A 509 -18.56 3.82 -15.39
CA ASP A 509 -17.09 3.82 -15.47
C ASP A 509 -16.51 5.10 -14.82
N GLY A 510 -15.85 4.93 -13.68
CA GLY A 510 -15.19 6.02 -12.95
C GLY A 510 -13.80 6.41 -13.47
N TYR A 511 -13.19 5.55 -14.29
CA TYR A 511 -11.82 5.70 -14.78
C TYR A 511 -11.76 6.38 -16.15
N LEU A 512 -12.79 6.22 -16.99
CA LEU A 512 -12.88 6.87 -18.30
C LEU A 512 -12.73 8.41 -18.24
N PRO A 513 -13.34 9.17 -17.31
CA PRO A 513 -13.11 10.61 -17.20
C PRO A 513 -11.65 10.98 -16.87
N ILE A 514 -10.97 10.16 -16.07
CA ILE A 514 -9.56 10.35 -15.72
C ILE A 514 -8.67 10.07 -16.94
N ALA A 515 -8.98 9.01 -17.70
CA ALA A 515 -8.27 8.70 -18.94
C ALA A 515 -8.49 9.77 -20.03
N GLN A 516 -9.70 10.34 -20.13
CA GLN A 516 -9.99 11.48 -21.01
C GLN A 516 -9.18 12.73 -20.62
N MET A 517 -9.07 13.01 -19.33
CA MET A 517 -8.24 14.11 -18.80
C MET A 517 -6.76 13.92 -19.14
N PHE A 518 -6.19 12.73 -18.90
CA PHE A 518 -4.80 12.45 -19.31
C PHE A 518 -4.59 12.55 -20.83
N ALA A 519 -5.56 12.12 -21.63
CA ALA A 519 -5.45 12.13 -23.10
C ALA A 519 -5.35 13.55 -23.67
N LYS A 520 -6.06 14.51 -23.06
CA LYS A 520 -5.99 15.95 -23.40
C LYS A 520 -4.56 16.50 -23.34
N TYR A 521 -3.73 15.96 -22.44
CA TYR A 521 -2.33 16.36 -22.23
C TYR A 521 -1.33 15.28 -22.66
N LYS A 522 -1.78 14.25 -23.40
CA LYS A 522 -0.97 13.11 -23.88
C LYS A 522 -0.22 12.36 -22.75
N ALA A 523 -0.70 12.46 -21.51
CA ALA A 523 -0.04 11.89 -20.36
C ALA A 523 -0.21 10.35 -20.33
N ALA A 524 0.84 9.62 -19.94
CA ALA A 524 0.73 8.19 -19.70
C ALA A 524 -0.05 7.92 -18.40
N LEU A 525 -0.93 6.92 -18.43
CA LEU A 525 -1.60 6.42 -17.23
C LEU A 525 -0.69 5.40 -16.53
N CYS A 526 -0.44 5.57 -15.24
CA CYS A 526 0.28 4.60 -14.43
C CYS A 526 -0.68 3.92 -13.43
N CYS A 527 -0.68 2.59 -13.29
CA CYS A 527 -1.51 1.89 -12.31
C CYS A 527 -0.93 0.54 -11.84
N GLY A 528 -1.37 0.09 -10.66
CA GLY A 528 -0.91 -1.14 -10.00
C GLY A 528 -1.69 -2.41 -10.38
N CYS A 529 -1.68 -3.40 -9.49
CA CYS A 529 -2.45 -4.66 -9.55
C CYS A 529 -2.09 -5.66 -10.67
N PHE A 530 -1.03 -5.43 -11.46
CA PHE A 530 -0.64 -6.34 -12.55
C PHE A 530 -0.21 -7.74 -12.09
N ASP A 531 0.27 -7.85 -10.85
CA ASP A 531 0.73 -9.05 -10.15
C ASP A 531 -0.39 -9.81 -9.42
N LEU A 532 -1.53 -9.16 -9.17
CA LEU A 532 -2.61 -9.70 -8.36
C LEU A 532 -3.57 -10.59 -9.16
N ARG A 533 -4.27 -11.48 -8.45
CA ARG A 533 -5.22 -12.47 -9.01
C ARG A 533 -6.49 -12.50 -8.18
N ASP A 534 -7.65 -12.65 -8.84
CA ASP A 534 -8.93 -12.81 -8.14
C ASP A 534 -9.02 -14.15 -7.38
N THR A 535 -8.14 -15.11 -7.71
CA THR A 535 -7.99 -16.40 -6.99
C THR A 535 -7.19 -16.31 -5.69
N GLU A 536 -6.56 -15.16 -5.38
CA GLU A 536 -5.77 -14.95 -4.15
C GLU A 536 -6.45 -14.03 -3.14
N LYS A 537 -7.69 -13.60 -3.41
CA LYS A 537 -8.40 -12.63 -2.57
C LYS A 537 -8.89 -13.26 -1.26
N THR A 538 -8.80 -12.49 -0.18
CA THR A 538 -9.42 -12.78 1.12
C THR A 538 -10.83 -12.20 1.22
N ASN A 539 -11.08 -10.99 0.71
CA ASN A 539 -12.44 -10.45 0.58
C ASN A 539 -13.13 -11.03 -0.68
N PRO A 540 -14.29 -11.72 -0.57
CA PRO A 540 -15.04 -12.19 -1.74
C PRO A 540 -15.52 -11.07 -2.67
N GLU A 541 -15.71 -9.85 -2.18
CA GLU A 541 -16.15 -8.68 -2.97
C GLU A 541 -15.03 -8.05 -3.83
N SER A 542 -13.79 -8.53 -3.66
CA SER A 542 -12.62 -7.97 -4.33
C SER A 542 -12.43 -8.50 -5.76
N SER A 543 -11.91 -7.67 -6.67
CA SER A 543 -11.49 -8.08 -8.03
C SER A 543 -10.33 -7.22 -8.56
N PRO A 544 -9.07 -7.47 -8.15
CA PRO A 544 -7.92 -6.80 -8.76
C PRO A 544 -7.82 -7.02 -10.27
N GLU A 545 -8.17 -8.21 -10.78
CA GLU A 545 -8.22 -8.45 -12.23
C GLU A 545 -9.37 -7.67 -12.89
N GLY A 546 -10.45 -7.36 -12.16
CA GLY A 546 -11.58 -6.52 -12.60
C GLY A 546 -11.21 -5.05 -12.71
N THR A 547 -10.73 -4.45 -11.61
CA THR A 547 -10.25 -3.06 -11.57
C THR A 547 -9.19 -2.82 -12.65
N LEU A 548 -8.23 -3.73 -12.79
CA LEU A 548 -7.20 -3.63 -13.83
C LEU A 548 -7.78 -3.70 -15.25
N ARG A 549 -8.79 -4.54 -15.51
CA ARG A 549 -9.47 -4.61 -16.81
C ARG A 549 -10.20 -3.31 -17.15
N GLN A 550 -10.84 -2.64 -16.18
CA GLN A 550 -11.45 -1.32 -16.39
C GLN A 550 -10.40 -0.25 -16.68
N LEU A 551 -9.34 -0.14 -15.87
CA LEU A 551 -8.22 0.80 -16.10
C LEU A 551 -7.56 0.61 -17.48
N VAL A 552 -7.27 -0.64 -17.86
CA VAL A 552 -6.75 -1.00 -19.20
C VAL A 552 -7.75 -0.63 -20.30
N GLY A 553 -9.05 -0.83 -20.06
CA GLY A 553 -10.13 -0.45 -20.98
C GLY A 553 -10.21 1.05 -21.21
N ALA A 554 -10.25 1.86 -20.15
CA ALA A 554 -10.25 3.32 -20.20
C ALA A 554 -9.00 3.87 -20.91
N ALA A 555 -7.81 3.37 -20.55
CA ALA A 555 -6.55 3.74 -21.22
C ALA A 555 -6.58 3.42 -22.73
N LYS A 556 -7.20 2.31 -23.14
CA LYS A 556 -7.37 1.97 -24.56
C LYS A 556 -8.39 2.85 -25.28
N MET A 557 -9.55 3.09 -24.68
CA MET A 557 -10.59 3.96 -25.26
C MET A 557 -10.07 5.39 -25.49
N CYS A 558 -9.14 5.85 -24.66
CA CYS A 558 -8.49 7.15 -24.77
C CYS A 558 -7.12 7.13 -25.47
N ASN A 559 -6.69 5.99 -26.02
CA ASN A 559 -5.40 5.80 -26.71
C ASN A 559 -4.18 6.32 -25.90
N LEU A 560 -4.16 6.05 -24.60
CA LEU A 560 -3.09 6.44 -23.67
C LEU A 560 -1.96 5.40 -23.63
N PRO A 561 -0.69 5.82 -23.57
CA PRO A 561 0.39 4.97 -23.06
C PRO A 561 0.05 4.45 -21.65
N LEU A 562 0.41 3.19 -21.36
CA LEU A 562 0.10 2.55 -20.07
C LEU A 562 1.36 2.04 -19.38
N ASN A 563 1.56 2.46 -18.14
CA ASN A 563 2.66 2.04 -17.28
C ASN A 563 2.12 1.17 -16.14
N GLY A 564 2.49 -0.10 -16.10
CA GLY A 564 2.07 -1.02 -15.05
C GLY A 564 3.03 -1.07 -13.86
N GLU A 565 2.49 -1.26 -12.67
CA GLU A 565 3.25 -1.57 -11.45
C GLU A 565 2.70 -2.85 -10.76
N ASN A 566 3.54 -3.51 -9.97
CA ASN A 566 3.09 -4.56 -9.05
C ASN A 566 2.71 -3.97 -7.69
N SER A 567 1.61 -4.43 -7.11
CA SER A 567 1.11 -3.98 -5.80
C SER A 567 1.90 -4.58 -4.64
N VAL A 568 2.48 -5.78 -4.80
CA VAL A 568 3.28 -6.44 -3.75
C VAL A 568 4.64 -6.86 -4.32
N THR A 569 5.74 -6.64 -3.60
CA THR A 569 7.10 -7.03 -4.04
C THR A 569 7.33 -8.54 -3.93
N ARG A 570 6.62 -9.32 -4.76
CA ARG A 570 6.76 -10.77 -4.89
C ARG A 570 7.61 -11.14 -6.11
N LEU A 571 8.47 -12.14 -5.95
CA LEU A 571 9.41 -12.63 -6.97
C LEU A 571 9.25 -14.13 -7.27
N ASP A 572 8.11 -14.71 -6.93
CA ASP A 572 7.75 -16.07 -7.34
C ASP A 572 7.30 -16.13 -8.81
N ASP A 573 7.37 -17.31 -9.43
CA ASP A 573 6.99 -17.48 -10.82
C ASP A 573 5.49 -17.21 -11.08
N ALA A 574 4.58 -17.31 -10.10
CA ALA A 574 3.15 -17.08 -10.34
C ALA A 574 2.83 -15.59 -10.42
N SER A 575 3.33 -14.77 -9.48
CA SER A 575 3.19 -13.31 -9.51
C SER A 575 3.84 -12.72 -10.78
N LEU A 576 5.03 -13.18 -11.16
CA LEU A 576 5.73 -12.70 -12.36
C LEU A 576 5.04 -13.13 -13.67
N ASN A 577 4.49 -14.35 -13.75
CA ASN A 577 3.69 -14.77 -14.91
C ASN A 577 2.34 -14.06 -14.98
N GLN A 578 1.73 -13.68 -13.85
CA GLN A 578 0.51 -12.86 -13.85
C GLN A 578 0.80 -11.47 -14.45
N VAL A 579 1.91 -10.80 -14.10
CA VAL A 579 2.31 -9.53 -14.75
C VAL A 579 2.46 -9.70 -16.28
N ILE A 580 3.08 -10.80 -16.74
CA ILE A 580 3.24 -11.12 -18.17
C ILE A 580 1.88 -11.42 -18.85
N ARG A 581 0.88 -11.90 -18.11
CA ARG A 581 -0.49 -12.13 -18.60
C ARG A 581 -1.28 -10.81 -18.66
N SER A 582 -1.15 -9.99 -17.61
CA SER A 582 -1.79 -8.69 -17.46
C SER A 582 -1.31 -7.68 -18.50
N SER A 583 0.00 -7.62 -18.80
CA SER A 583 0.54 -6.74 -19.85
C SER A 583 -0.04 -7.05 -21.24
N ARG A 584 -0.33 -8.32 -21.53
CA ARG A 584 -0.99 -8.75 -22.79
C ARG A 584 -2.45 -8.33 -22.89
N LEU A 585 -3.12 -7.96 -21.79
CA LEU A 585 -4.42 -7.29 -21.85
C LEU A 585 -4.29 -5.94 -22.57
N TYR A 586 -3.12 -5.29 -22.45
CA TYR A 586 -2.82 -4.05 -23.16
C TYR A 586 -2.30 -4.31 -24.59
N SER A 587 -1.20 -5.07 -24.74
CA SER A 587 -0.40 -5.21 -25.97
C SER A 587 -1.05 -6.01 -27.13
N GLY A 588 -2.26 -5.62 -27.54
CA GLY A 588 -2.94 -6.16 -28.72
C GLY A 588 -2.37 -5.61 -30.04
N ARG A 589 -2.37 -6.42 -31.10
CA ARG A 589 -1.73 -6.12 -32.41
C ARG A 589 -2.30 -4.91 -33.21
N SER A 590 -3.17 -4.11 -32.61
CA SER A 590 -3.90 -3.00 -33.26
C SER A 590 -3.83 -1.67 -32.50
N SER A 591 -3.27 -1.63 -31.28
CA SER A 591 -3.13 -0.39 -30.51
C SER A 591 -1.71 0.17 -30.70
N GLY A 592 -1.59 1.34 -31.31
CA GLY A 592 -0.31 2.03 -31.60
C GLY A 592 0.35 2.70 -30.38
N THR A 593 0.03 2.23 -29.18
CA THR A 593 0.37 2.83 -27.90
C THR A 593 1.40 1.99 -27.15
N SER A 594 2.33 2.63 -26.46
CA SER A 594 3.36 1.97 -25.67
C SER A 594 2.79 1.40 -24.37
N PHE A 595 3.35 0.24 -23.99
CA PHE A 595 3.21 -0.33 -22.65
C PHE A 595 4.59 -0.39 -21.99
N SER A 596 4.68 0.00 -20.71
CA SER A 596 5.89 -0.19 -19.88
C SER A 596 5.54 -0.83 -18.53
N PHE A 597 6.56 -1.27 -17.79
CA PHE A 597 6.35 -1.90 -16.48
C PHE A 597 7.45 -1.55 -15.48
N ASN A 598 7.06 -0.95 -14.36
CA ASN A 598 7.93 -0.58 -13.24
C ASN A 598 7.84 -1.66 -12.15
N TYR A 599 8.92 -2.41 -11.92
CA TYR A 599 8.95 -3.39 -10.83
C TYR A 599 9.31 -2.73 -9.49
N VAL A 600 8.33 -2.67 -8.59
CA VAL A 600 8.42 -2.06 -7.25
C VAL A 600 8.72 -3.16 -6.21
N ARG A 601 9.88 -3.21 -5.56
CA ARG A 601 11.00 -2.27 -5.52
C ARG A 601 12.33 -3.04 -5.50
N MET A 602 13.37 -2.44 -6.10
CA MET A 602 14.76 -2.91 -5.96
C MET A 602 15.17 -2.97 -4.47
N ASN A 603 15.51 -4.18 -4.01
CA ASN A 603 15.92 -4.46 -2.63
C ASN A 603 16.97 -5.59 -2.62
N LYS A 604 17.50 -5.97 -1.46
CA LYS A 604 18.51 -7.05 -1.37
C LYS A 604 18.00 -8.39 -1.93
N SER A 605 16.74 -8.74 -1.67
CA SER A 605 16.18 -10.03 -2.07
C SER A 605 15.99 -10.16 -3.58
N LEU A 606 15.84 -9.05 -4.31
CA LEU A 606 15.88 -9.04 -5.79
C LEU A 606 17.19 -9.61 -6.36
N PHE A 607 18.31 -9.40 -5.65
CA PHE A 607 19.65 -9.83 -6.06
C PHE A 607 20.08 -11.17 -5.44
N GLU A 608 19.21 -11.85 -4.68
CA GLU A 608 19.45 -13.23 -4.26
C GLU A 608 19.39 -14.16 -5.47
N PHE A 609 20.34 -15.10 -5.60
CA PHE A 609 20.62 -15.85 -6.83
C PHE A 609 19.37 -16.43 -7.54
N HIS A 610 18.48 -17.08 -6.79
CA HIS A 610 17.24 -17.65 -7.36
C HIS A 610 16.24 -16.57 -7.82
N ASN A 611 16.12 -15.47 -7.07
CA ASN A 611 15.22 -14.37 -7.39
C ASN A 611 15.74 -13.55 -8.57
N TRP A 612 17.05 -13.32 -8.66
CA TRP A 612 17.68 -12.69 -9.82
C TRP A 612 17.54 -13.55 -11.09
N SER A 613 17.63 -14.88 -10.97
CA SER A 613 17.37 -15.82 -12.07
C SER A 613 15.92 -15.74 -12.57
N ARG A 614 14.94 -15.71 -11.65
CA ARG A 614 13.51 -15.48 -11.99
C ARG A 614 13.28 -14.11 -12.61
N PHE A 615 13.85 -13.06 -12.04
CA PHE A 615 13.65 -11.69 -12.49
C PHE A 615 14.26 -11.45 -13.89
N THR A 616 15.46 -11.97 -14.16
CA THR A 616 16.07 -11.88 -15.51
C THR A 616 15.32 -12.72 -16.55
N LYS A 617 14.72 -13.85 -16.17
CA LYS A 617 13.76 -14.60 -17.00
C LYS A 617 12.49 -13.77 -17.27
N PHE A 618 11.89 -13.16 -16.25
CA PHE A 618 10.73 -12.26 -16.39
C PHE A 618 11.01 -11.07 -17.31
N VAL A 619 12.14 -10.38 -17.15
CA VAL A 619 12.56 -9.27 -18.02
C VAL A 619 12.67 -9.72 -19.48
N ARG A 620 13.23 -10.90 -19.75
CA ARG A 620 13.30 -11.49 -21.12
C ARG A 620 11.93 -11.84 -21.70
N GLN A 621 10.93 -12.13 -20.86
CA GLN A 621 9.55 -12.41 -21.29
C GLN A 621 8.69 -11.16 -21.47
N MET A 622 9.05 -10.06 -20.80
CA MET A 622 8.42 -8.73 -20.95
C MET A 622 9.04 -7.94 -22.13
N SER A 623 10.32 -8.16 -22.42
CA SER A 623 10.96 -7.61 -23.62
C SER A 623 10.60 -8.42 -24.86
N ASP A 624 10.21 -7.75 -25.93
CA ASP A 624 10.25 -8.36 -27.26
C ASP A 624 11.70 -8.75 -27.58
N ALA A 625 11.96 -10.01 -27.94
CA ALA A 625 13.33 -10.55 -27.97
C ALA A 625 14.27 -9.81 -28.93
N ARG A 626 13.71 -9.25 -30.02
CA ARG A 626 14.42 -8.39 -30.97
C ARG A 626 14.81 -7.04 -30.36
N THR A 627 13.98 -6.45 -29.51
CA THR A 627 14.23 -5.17 -28.85
C THR A 627 15.31 -5.28 -27.77
N PHE A 628 15.37 -6.41 -27.06
CA PHE A 628 16.43 -6.70 -26.09
C PHE A 628 17.80 -6.84 -26.78
N LEU A 629 17.86 -7.58 -27.90
CA LEU A 629 19.08 -7.74 -28.69
C LEU A 629 19.50 -6.45 -29.40
N ALA A 630 18.57 -5.70 -30.00
CA ALA A 630 18.89 -4.42 -30.65
C ALA A 630 19.51 -3.40 -29.67
N ARG A 631 19.01 -3.32 -28.43
CA ARG A 631 19.61 -2.46 -27.38
C ARG A 631 20.99 -2.94 -26.88
N LEU A 632 21.40 -4.17 -27.20
CA LEU A 632 22.74 -4.70 -26.94
C LEU A 632 23.66 -4.54 -28.16
N ASP A 633 23.17 -4.75 -29.39
CA ASP A 633 23.98 -4.61 -30.61
C ASP A 633 24.23 -3.14 -31.01
N VAL A 634 23.34 -2.20 -30.66
CA VAL A 634 23.66 -0.75 -30.75
C VAL A 634 24.90 -0.40 -29.92
N ARG A 635 25.11 -1.07 -28.77
CA ARG A 635 26.32 -0.92 -27.94
C ARG A 635 27.56 -1.65 -28.48
N ARG A 636 27.42 -2.39 -29.60
CA ARG A 636 28.53 -3.09 -30.29
C ARG A 636 28.86 -2.46 -31.65
N GLY A 637 27.87 -1.87 -32.32
CA GLY A 637 28.03 -1.28 -33.67
C GLY A 637 28.64 0.13 -33.69
N GLN A 638 28.52 0.92 -32.62
CA GLN A 638 29.05 2.29 -32.58
C GLN A 638 30.49 2.38 -32.05
N GLN A 639 31.45 1.97 -32.88
CA GLN A 639 32.77 2.59 -32.84
C GLN A 639 32.70 3.87 -33.70
N TYR A 640 33.14 5.01 -33.15
CA TYR A 640 32.88 6.36 -33.65
C TYR A 640 31.43 6.88 -33.54
N LEU A 641 30.77 6.67 -32.38
CA LEU A 641 30.05 7.75 -31.67
C LEU A 641 29.67 7.34 -30.23
N SER A 642 29.94 8.24 -29.27
CA SER A 642 29.78 8.08 -27.81
C SER A 642 30.60 6.96 -27.12
N SER A 643 31.58 7.38 -26.32
CA SER A 643 32.18 6.63 -25.20
C SER A 643 32.88 7.66 -24.28
N MET A 644 33.11 7.43 -22.98
CA MET A 644 33.04 6.17 -22.23
C MET A 644 32.25 6.34 -20.92
N SER A 645 31.31 5.43 -20.64
CA SER A 645 30.81 5.17 -19.29
C SER A 645 31.29 3.79 -18.87
N VAL A 646 32.20 3.72 -17.89
CA VAL A 646 32.90 2.47 -17.54
C VAL A 646 32.01 1.58 -16.67
N VAL A 647 31.76 0.35 -17.13
CA VAL A 647 31.26 -0.76 -16.30
C VAL A 647 32.09 -2.00 -16.60
N TRP A 648 32.95 -2.40 -15.66
CA TRP A 648 33.66 -3.67 -15.71
C TRP A 648 32.87 -4.74 -14.95
N VAL A 649 32.75 -5.93 -15.56
CA VAL A 649 32.33 -7.16 -14.88
C VAL A 649 33.27 -8.28 -15.31
N VAL A 650 34.22 -8.63 -14.45
CA VAL A 650 35.01 -9.87 -14.53
C VAL A 650 35.11 -10.45 -13.12
N SER A 651 34.90 -11.75 -13.00
CA SER A 651 35.00 -12.47 -11.74
C SER A 651 36.41 -13.03 -11.52
N ARG A 652 36.90 -12.94 -10.27
CA ARG A 652 38.10 -13.56 -9.66
C ARG A 652 39.47 -12.89 -9.85
N ALA A 653 40.25 -13.06 -8.77
CA ALA A 653 41.71 -12.98 -8.60
C ALA A 653 42.35 -11.61 -8.29
N CYS A 654 43.33 -11.65 -7.37
CA CYS A 654 44.13 -10.57 -6.76
C CYS A 654 43.30 -9.51 -5.99
N ALA A 655 43.45 -9.27 -4.67
CA ALA A 655 44.58 -9.26 -3.73
C ALA A 655 45.44 -7.99 -3.79
N TYR A 656 45.72 -7.43 -2.60
CA TYR A 656 46.31 -6.11 -2.31
C TYR A 656 45.42 -4.91 -2.72
N THR A 657 45.17 -3.90 -1.87
CA THR A 657 45.48 -3.70 -0.43
C THR A 657 44.21 -3.29 0.32
#